data_AF-A0A8D0GG75-F1
#
_entry.id   AF-A0A8D0GG75-F1
#
_cell.length_a   1.000
_cell.length_b   1.000
_cell.length_c   1.000
_cell.angle_alpha   90.00
_cell.angle_beta   90.00
_cell.angle_gamma   90.00
#
_symmetry.space_group_name_H-M   'P 1'
#
loop_
_entity.id
_entity.type
_entity.pdbx_description
1 polymer ?
#
loop_
_entity_poly.entity_id
_entity_poly.type
_entity_poly.pdbx_seq_one_letter_code
_entity_poly.pdbx_strand_id
1 'polypeptide(L)'
;QLRFWNPDDLNASQNVSLPTEDWIEEKLQEVCENLGISRDGHLNRKKLVSICEQYWLQNVDAEMLEDVFHNLEQDGTMSVEDFFYGLFKTGKSLTSSASTPYRQLKRHLSMQSFDESGRRTTTPSAMTSTIGFRVFSNLDDGMGYASVERILDTWHEEGIENSHEILKALDFSLDGKVNLTELTLALENELLITKNGIYQATLASFKTEIRHLLERVDQVVREKEKLRSDLEKAEKLKSLMASEVDDHHAAIERLNEYNLRKLDEEYKERIVALKNELQKEREQILQQAGKQRLKLEQEIEKMKAEENYIRDRLALSLKENSRLESELLETGEKLAENESLTSKLQKNLENVLAEKFGDLDPSSAEFFLQEERLVQMKNEYEQQCRELQDQIDELASELEEYRAQGRLFRPSLKSSLYEEFETAEGGALESDQGLSSEDCNPLNMSIEAEMAIEQVKEQHRRDLHRLQQELTDTVDHYEKQLDETKVHGEKEQESMRQQYNEERQTMEMQISVLKTQIVELQADAAILREEQQKINQEHNDERNQLQMDFDEEKVSLKELLEQEHEEGFKVRLEQVKGNFSKEREDLVQNGVWMEEKMRLLVQELERGFHEQLKSLTEQHVTEREKLQQELLERHEQELQESRYEAEQLGEENAILKNEITLLNEEGSMSNLKLRELNGSREELWQKIETVRKEKVAVQKMVDNLKKQVSDLKARNQQLEFENAELSQKNSKNQADVQDLNQRLGRMLRQREKEAGKCTLEEWEREKSRLKEELENCKVKSSTRVSSLETELSKTKFQTHVLEQENRHLTQELEKAKQLPRCPDLSDLQNEISSVITKNEKLLKENEALSEELNRCVEKVAEVSFLENLTASLKQEQKSWEHQNQTLKTQFAVSQEKVQNLDETLQNIHLQMSRLKSDLRVTQQEKETLKQEVISLHKQLQNANDKNQVLELAVHSSGLQNQQKKLYWGELDQLVKQEQQLLRQENERLQGEVQNTKADLTHSREKIRQLESTILSLKYQKHQSQSGFMKAIEQEKLNLKRECEQLQKELSSANRKISQMNSLERELETINLENEGLRKKQVKLDEQLMEMLHSSSNVMLSQSQHSRELQQLQQQGCPMVPKEPFLPFQHQLLQAERRSQYLQEELENRPSEINMPQGDQEQLLKMMEERMVDVEQKLRLVKRLLQEKVNQLKEQVSL
;
A
#
# COMPACT_ATOMS: atom_id res chain seq x y z
N GLN A 1 4.91 5.38 -21.66
CA GLN A 1 5.22 5.07 -23.08
C GLN A 1 4.67 6.10 -24.06
N LEU A 2 3.47 6.66 -23.89
CA LEU A 2 2.87 7.69 -24.79
C LEU A 2 3.56 9.08 -24.86
N ARG A 3 4.73 9.32 -24.24
CA ARG A 3 5.41 10.63 -24.23
C ARG A 3 6.48 10.83 -25.31
N PHE A 4 6.74 9.85 -26.18
CA PHE A 4 7.88 9.87 -27.11
C PHE A 4 7.56 10.27 -28.57
N TRP A 5 6.33 10.71 -28.87
CA TRP A 5 5.85 10.86 -30.25
C TRP A 5 5.42 12.29 -30.66
N ASN A 6 5.62 13.30 -29.81
CA ASN A 6 5.24 14.69 -30.11
C ASN A 6 6.40 15.67 -29.82
N PRO A 7 7.10 16.20 -30.85
CA PRO A 7 8.25 17.10 -30.65
C PRO A 7 7.90 18.55 -30.27
N ASP A 8 6.64 18.96 -30.37
CA ASP A 8 6.20 20.35 -30.22
C ASP A 8 5.43 20.59 -28.88
N ASP A 9 5.65 19.74 -27.87
CA ASP A 9 4.97 19.82 -26.55
C ASP A 9 5.78 20.67 -25.55
N LEU A 10 5.38 21.93 -25.36
CA LEU A 10 6.11 22.96 -24.57
C LEU A 10 6.22 22.69 -23.05
N ASN A 11 5.77 21.53 -22.56
CA ASN A 11 5.80 21.15 -21.13
C ASN A 11 6.57 19.84 -20.86
N ALA A 12 7.40 19.37 -21.80
CA ALA A 12 8.34 18.28 -21.55
C ALA A 12 9.59 18.81 -20.82
N SER A 13 9.58 18.76 -19.49
CA SER A 13 10.71 19.21 -18.66
C SER A 13 11.95 18.32 -18.79
N GLN A 14 12.87 18.72 -19.68
CA GLN A 14 14.29 18.44 -19.47
C GLN A 14 14.77 19.29 -18.30
N ASN A 15 14.76 18.71 -17.09
CA ASN A 15 15.45 19.28 -15.93
C ASN A 15 16.98 19.08 -16.07
N VAL A 16 17.56 19.73 -17.06
CA VAL A 16 18.98 20.13 -17.06
C VAL A 16 18.97 21.60 -17.44
N SER A 17 19.07 22.47 -16.43
CA SER A 17 19.32 23.89 -16.66
C SER A 17 20.66 24.02 -17.39
N LEU A 18 20.65 24.42 -18.66
CA LEU A 18 21.88 24.92 -19.27
C LEU A 18 22.37 26.10 -18.41
N PRO A 19 23.64 26.11 -17.99
CA PRO A 19 24.18 27.26 -17.29
C PRO A 19 24.12 28.49 -18.19
N THR A 20 23.78 29.64 -17.61
CA THR A 20 23.90 30.94 -18.29
C THR A 20 25.33 31.16 -18.77
N GLU A 21 25.50 31.86 -19.88
CA GLU A 21 26.83 32.10 -20.49
C GLU A 21 27.78 32.80 -19.49
N ASP A 22 27.24 33.70 -18.66
CA ASP A 22 27.94 34.34 -17.53
C ASP A 22 28.49 33.34 -16.49
N TRP A 23 27.77 32.25 -16.19
CA TRP A 23 28.23 31.21 -15.25
C TRP A 23 29.35 30.36 -15.83
N ILE A 24 29.30 30.11 -17.14
CA ILE A 24 30.37 29.40 -17.86
C ILE A 24 31.65 30.24 -17.84
N GLU A 25 31.53 31.56 -18.06
CA GLU A 25 32.67 32.48 -17.96
C GLU A 25 33.20 32.62 -16.53
N GLU A 26 32.33 32.73 -15.51
CA GLU A 26 32.73 32.79 -14.10
C GLU A 26 33.49 31.53 -13.67
N LYS A 27 33.00 30.34 -14.07
CA LYS A 27 33.67 29.06 -13.77
C LYS A 27 34.94 28.83 -14.57
N LEU A 28 34.99 29.26 -15.84
CA LEU A 28 36.21 29.24 -16.65
C LEU A 28 37.29 30.13 -16.00
N GLN A 29 36.92 31.33 -15.56
CA GLN A 29 37.80 32.26 -14.84
C GLN A 29 38.31 31.64 -13.53
N GLU A 30 37.43 31.08 -12.69
CA GLU A 30 37.80 30.44 -11.42
C GLU A 30 38.78 29.27 -11.63
N VAL A 31 38.59 28.46 -12.66
CA VAL A 31 39.50 27.33 -12.99
C VAL A 31 40.84 27.83 -13.53
N CYS A 32 40.85 28.88 -14.36
CA CYS A 32 42.08 29.50 -14.86
C CYS A 32 42.91 30.11 -13.71
N GLU A 33 42.27 30.82 -12.78
CA GLU A 33 42.91 31.45 -11.62
C GLU A 33 43.47 30.41 -10.64
N ASN A 34 42.72 29.36 -10.32
CA ASN A 34 43.16 28.30 -9.41
C ASN A 34 44.33 27.45 -9.95
N LEU A 35 44.38 27.24 -11.27
CA LEU A 35 45.46 26.48 -11.91
C LEU A 35 46.68 27.34 -12.28
N GLY A 36 46.52 28.68 -12.28
CA GLY A 36 47.55 29.62 -12.70
C GLY A 36 47.84 29.58 -14.21
N ILE A 37 46.82 29.34 -15.02
CA ILE A 37 46.93 29.14 -16.48
C ILE A 37 46.05 30.17 -17.20
N SER A 38 46.52 30.70 -18.33
CA SER A 38 45.71 31.56 -19.23
C SER A 38 44.57 30.79 -19.88
N ARG A 39 43.51 31.48 -20.31
CA ARG A 39 42.34 30.88 -21.01
C ARG A 39 42.77 30.03 -22.23
N ASP A 40 43.69 30.57 -23.02
CA ASP A 40 44.33 29.97 -24.19
C ASP A 40 45.30 28.81 -23.85
N GLY A 41 45.46 28.46 -22.57
CA GLY A 41 46.44 27.49 -22.10
C GLY A 41 46.10 26.06 -22.50
N HIS A 42 46.98 25.42 -23.27
CA HIS A 42 46.75 24.08 -23.78
C HIS A 42 47.06 23.00 -22.73
N LEU A 43 46.09 22.13 -22.47
CA LEU A 43 46.18 21.05 -21.49
C LEU A 43 46.00 19.68 -22.15
N ASN A 44 46.67 18.67 -21.60
CA ASN A 44 46.53 17.30 -22.06
C ASN A 44 45.25 16.63 -21.52
N ARG A 45 44.74 15.62 -22.24
CA ARG A 45 43.53 14.86 -21.87
C ARG A 45 43.48 14.41 -20.40
N LYS A 46 44.62 14.04 -19.79
CA LYS A 46 44.67 13.60 -18.38
C LYS A 46 44.44 14.75 -17.39
N LYS A 47 44.98 15.94 -17.67
CA LYS A 47 44.74 17.15 -16.85
C LYS A 47 43.31 17.66 -17.01
N LEU A 48 42.76 17.65 -18.22
CA LEU A 48 41.38 18.05 -18.49
C LEU A 48 40.36 17.17 -17.76
N VAL A 49 40.53 15.83 -17.77
CA VAL A 49 39.69 14.92 -16.97
C VAL A 49 39.82 15.20 -15.47
N SER A 50 41.04 15.44 -14.96
CA SER A 50 41.26 15.80 -13.55
C SER A 50 40.57 17.11 -13.14
N ILE A 51 40.32 18.03 -14.06
CA ILE A 51 39.58 19.27 -13.80
C ILE A 51 38.08 18.97 -13.63
N CYS A 52 37.49 18.12 -14.49
CA CYS A 52 36.10 17.69 -14.31
C CYS A 52 35.87 16.96 -12.98
N GLU A 53 36.83 16.12 -12.56
CA GLU A 53 36.78 15.41 -11.27
C GLU A 53 36.92 16.36 -10.06
N GLN A 54 37.78 17.39 -10.14
CA GLN A 54 38.02 18.34 -9.04
C GLN A 54 36.93 19.40 -8.91
N TYR A 55 36.32 19.85 -10.01
CA TYR A 55 35.31 20.92 -10.04
C TYR A 55 33.86 20.40 -10.13
N TRP A 56 33.62 19.17 -9.65
CA TRP A 56 32.28 18.59 -9.40
C TRP A 56 31.37 18.43 -10.63
N LEU A 57 31.93 18.12 -11.80
CA LEU A 57 31.16 17.78 -13.01
C LEU A 57 30.65 16.33 -13.00
N GLN A 58 30.07 15.88 -11.88
CA GLN A 58 29.65 14.49 -11.65
C GLN A 58 28.52 13.96 -12.55
N ASN A 59 27.87 14.82 -13.34
CA ASN A 59 26.75 14.47 -14.23
C ASN A 59 27.08 14.59 -15.73
N VAL A 60 28.35 14.69 -16.12
CA VAL A 60 28.74 14.68 -17.55
C VAL A 60 28.82 13.24 -18.04
N ASP A 61 27.95 12.88 -19.00
CA ASP A 61 27.97 11.55 -19.63
C ASP A 61 29.31 11.28 -20.32
N ALA A 62 29.78 10.03 -20.21
CA ALA A 62 31.08 9.62 -20.76
C ALA A 62 31.18 9.79 -22.28
N GLU A 63 30.06 9.68 -23.01
CA GLU A 63 30.00 9.98 -24.45
C GLU A 63 30.22 11.47 -24.75
N MET A 64 29.68 12.39 -23.95
CA MET A 64 29.89 13.83 -24.17
C MET A 64 31.36 14.24 -23.95
N LEU A 65 32.03 13.62 -22.97
CA LEU A 65 33.46 13.79 -22.75
C LEU A 65 34.30 13.23 -23.92
N GLU A 66 33.95 12.05 -24.45
CA GLU A 66 34.59 11.50 -25.66
C GLU A 66 34.38 12.42 -26.88
N ASP A 67 33.17 12.92 -27.14
CA ASP A 67 32.85 13.81 -28.26
C ASP A 67 33.65 15.12 -28.22
N VAL A 68 33.80 15.74 -27.05
CA VAL A 68 34.65 16.94 -26.91
C VAL A 68 36.12 16.59 -27.18
N PHE A 69 36.61 15.43 -26.73
CA PHE A 69 37.97 14.99 -27.04
C PHE A 69 38.20 14.59 -28.51
N HIS A 70 37.17 14.42 -29.34
CA HIS A 70 37.38 14.24 -30.79
C HIS A 70 37.88 15.52 -31.49
N ASN A 71 37.73 16.69 -30.86
CA ASN A 71 38.26 17.97 -31.34
C ASN A 71 39.67 18.30 -30.78
N LEU A 72 40.39 17.33 -30.20
CA LEU A 72 41.78 17.51 -29.77
C LEU A 72 42.70 17.88 -30.94
N GLU A 73 43.66 18.79 -30.69
CA GLU A 73 44.67 19.13 -31.69
C GLU A 73 45.65 17.96 -31.94
N GLN A 74 46.44 18.04 -33.02
CA GLN A 74 47.33 16.95 -33.45
C GLN A 74 48.43 16.58 -32.44
N ASP A 75 48.67 17.41 -31.42
CA ASP A 75 49.62 17.16 -30.33
C ASP A 75 48.99 16.48 -29.09
N GLY A 76 47.67 16.25 -29.10
CA GLY A 76 46.94 15.65 -27.99
C GLY A 76 46.60 16.62 -26.84
N THR A 77 46.62 17.92 -27.12
CA THR A 77 46.20 18.99 -26.20
C THR A 77 44.99 19.78 -26.72
N MET A 78 44.34 20.51 -25.82
CA MET A 78 43.20 21.38 -26.10
C MET A 78 43.22 22.57 -25.12
N SER A 79 42.78 23.75 -25.55
CA SER A 79 42.70 24.92 -24.68
C SER A 79 41.63 24.74 -23.59
N VAL A 80 41.78 25.41 -22.45
CA VAL A 80 40.77 25.32 -21.38
C VAL A 80 39.45 25.96 -21.84
N GLU A 81 39.52 27.03 -22.63
CA GLU A 81 38.35 27.71 -23.20
C GLU A 81 37.56 26.81 -24.16
N ASP A 82 38.23 26.15 -25.12
CA ASP A 82 37.59 25.21 -26.06
C ASP A 82 37.02 23.98 -25.34
N PHE A 83 37.65 23.52 -24.27
CA PHE A 83 37.16 22.41 -23.46
C PHE A 83 35.87 22.76 -22.71
N PHE A 84 35.80 23.95 -22.09
CA PHE A 84 34.61 24.41 -21.38
C PHE A 84 33.46 24.74 -22.34
N TYR A 85 33.72 25.49 -23.42
CA TYR A 85 32.68 25.72 -24.43
C TYR A 85 32.30 24.43 -25.15
N GLY A 86 33.22 23.49 -25.35
CA GLY A 86 32.95 22.13 -25.84
C GLY A 86 31.97 21.39 -24.93
N LEU A 87 32.23 21.35 -23.62
CA LEU A 87 31.34 20.66 -22.65
C LEU A 87 29.94 21.28 -22.55
N PHE A 88 29.81 22.61 -22.58
CA PHE A 88 28.53 23.26 -22.31
C PHE A 88 27.75 23.76 -23.55
N LYS A 89 28.42 24.12 -24.66
CA LYS A 89 27.73 24.50 -25.93
C LYS A 89 27.39 23.29 -26.80
N THR A 90 28.10 22.16 -26.67
CA THR A 90 27.79 20.90 -27.41
C THR A 90 26.62 20.12 -26.77
N GLY A 91 25.95 20.68 -25.75
CA GLY A 91 24.59 20.29 -25.35
C GLY A 91 23.54 20.47 -26.45
N LYS A 92 23.87 21.20 -27.52
CA LYS A 92 23.32 20.89 -28.85
C LYS A 92 24.13 19.75 -29.45
N SER A 93 23.68 18.52 -29.21
CA SER A 93 24.13 17.38 -30.01
C SER A 93 24.01 17.75 -31.48
N LEU A 94 25.01 17.35 -32.30
CA LEU A 94 24.78 17.28 -33.73
C LEU A 94 23.59 16.35 -33.91
N THR A 95 22.46 16.93 -34.30
CA THR A 95 21.25 16.17 -34.56
C THR A 95 21.55 15.30 -35.76
N SER A 96 21.89 14.04 -35.47
CA SER A 96 21.90 12.96 -36.45
C SER A 96 20.65 13.12 -37.27
N SER A 97 20.83 13.39 -38.57
CA SER A 97 19.79 13.96 -39.42
C SER A 97 18.80 12.87 -39.84
N ALA A 98 18.12 12.29 -38.86
CA ALA A 98 17.03 11.35 -38.99
C ALA A 98 15.84 12.07 -39.62
N SER A 99 15.78 11.99 -40.93
CA SER A 99 14.72 12.53 -41.78
C SER A 99 13.37 11.94 -41.39
N THR A 100 12.63 12.60 -40.50
CA THR A 100 11.20 12.37 -40.37
C THR A 100 10.50 12.99 -41.59
N PRO A 101 9.72 12.22 -42.38
CA PRO A 101 9.19 12.68 -43.68
C PRO A 101 8.37 13.97 -43.61
N TYR A 102 7.81 14.28 -42.44
CA TYR A 102 6.88 15.39 -42.22
C TYR A 102 7.51 16.78 -42.39
N ARG A 103 8.75 17.00 -41.88
CA ARG A 103 9.43 18.31 -42.04
C ARG A 103 9.98 18.52 -43.46
N GLN A 104 10.30 17.44 -44.18
CA GLN A 104 10.62 17.52 -45.61
C GLN A 104 9.36 17.82 -46.44
N LEU A 105 8.22 17.15 -46.20
CA LEU A 105 6.97 17.44 -46.92
C LEU A 105 6.57 18.91 -46.80
N LYS A 106 6.65 19.51 -45.61
CA LYS A 106 6.29 20.93 -45.41
C LYS A 106 7.23 21.90 -46.14
N ARG A 107 8.50 21.50 -46.38
CA ARG A 107 9.47 22.28 -47.14
C ARG A 107 9.30 22.10 -48.66
N HIS A 108 8.97 20.88 -49.11
CA HIS A 108 8.66 20.59 -50.51
C HIS A 108 7.31 21.16 -50.96
N LEU A 109 6.27 21.15 -50.10
CA LEU A 109 4.97 21.77 -50.40
C LEU A 109 5.01 23.31 -50.42
N SER A 110 6.02 23.93 -49.78
CA SER A 110 6.27 25.37 -49.85
C SER A 110 7.19 25.78 -51.02
N MET A 111 7.73 24.82 -51.77
CA MET A 111 8.53 25.07 -52.97
C MET A 111 7.65 24.82 -54.19
N GLN A 112 7.09 25.91 -54.71
CA GLN A 112 6.30 25.91 -55.94
C GLN A 112 7.11 25.26 -57.08
N SER A 113 6.58 24.19 -57.68
CA SER A 113 7.24 23.46 -58.77
C SER A 113 7.36 24.35 -60.00
N PHE A 114 8.58 24.61 -60.46
CA PHE A 114 8.84 25.17 -61.78
C PHE A 114 8.49 24.15 -62.87
N ASP A 115 8.13 24.64 -64.06
CA ASP A 115 8.15 23.81 -65.27
C ASP A 115 9.60 23.65 -65.80
N GLU A 116 9.75 22.86 -66.86
CA GLU A 116 11.05 22.54 -67.48
C GLU A 116 11.83 23.77 -68.03
N SER A 117 11.27 24.99 -67.97
CA SER A 117 11.94 26.23 -68.42
C SER A 117 12.49 27.12 -67.29
N GLY A 118 12.19 26.83 -66.02
CA GLY A 118 12.83 27.49 -64.88
C GLY A 118 12.56 29.00 -64.74
N ARG A 119 11.49 29.56 -65.32
CA ARG A 119 11.11 30.97 -65.18
C ARG A 119 9.74 31.16 -64.52
N ARG A 120 9.58 32.27 -63.78
CA ARG A 120 8.28 32.70 -63.26
C ARG A 120 7.40 33.16 -64.42
N THR A 121 6.23 32.57 -64.59
CA THR A 121 5.22 33.03 -65.55
C THR A 121 4.56 34.33 -65.08
N THR A 122 5.11 35.48 -65.48
CA THR A 122 4.31 36.70 -65.62
C THR A 122 3.46 36.59 -66.87
N THR A 123 2.14 36.73 -66.72
CA THR A 123 1.13 36.65 -67.77
C THR A 123 1.46 37.57 -68.96
N PRO A 124 1.70 37.05 -70.18
CA PRO A 124 1.77 37.88 -71.37
C PRO A 124 0.35 38.36 -71.70
N SER A 125 0.11 39.67 -71.56
CA SER A 125 -1.19 40.25 -71.91
C SER A 125 -1.45 40.17 -73.41
N ALA A 126 -2.72 40.08 -73.78
CA ALA A 126 -3.14 39.97 -75.18
C ALA A 126 -2.76 41.20 -76.01
N MET A 127 -1.93 41.02 -77.04
CA MET A 127 -2.04 41.72 -78.34
C MET A 127 -1.06 41.21 -79.44
N THR A 128 -1.12 39.92 -79.79
CA THR A 128 -0.79 39.42 -81.15
C THR A 128 -1.43 38.05 -81.34
N SER A 129 -2.39 37.95 -82.27
CA SER A 129 -3.18 36.73 -82.48
C SER A 129 -2.46 35.70 -83.37
N THR A 130 -1.32 35.20 -82.93
CA THR A 130 -0.72 33.96 -83.48
C THR A 130 0.12 33.28 -82.40
N ILE A 131 -0.32 32.11 -81.96
CA ILE A 131 0.59 31.15 -81.30
C ILE A 131 1.40 30.54 -82.44
N GLY A 132 2.57 31.12 -82.71
CA GLY A 132 3.49 30.57 -83.70
C GLY A 132 3.89 29.14 -83.32
N PHE A 133 3.93 28.24 -84.29
CA PHE A 133 4.37 26.89 -84.06
C PHE A 133 5.88 26.88 -83.71
N ARG A 134 6.37 25.83 -83.05
CA ARG A 134 7.80 25.58 -82.87
C ARG A 134 8.15 24.33 -83.66
N VAL A 135 8.70 24.53 -84.86
CA VAL A 135 8.76 23.48 -85.90
C VAL A 135 10.15 22.82 -86.00
N PHE A 136 11.06 23.18 -85.09
CA PHE A 136 12.45 22.72 -85.06
C PHE A 136 12.94 22.40 -83.64
N SER A 137 12.08 21.89 -82.76
CA SER A 137 12.46 21.57 -81.36
C SER A 137 13.41 20.37 -81.26
N ASN A 138 13.63 19.65 -82.37
CA ASN A 138 14.65 18.64 -82.59
C ASN A 138 16.04 19.22 -82.90
N LEU A 139 16.12 20.45 -83.44
CA LEU A 139 17.37 21.11 -83.84
C LEU A 139 17.83 22.19 -82.86
N ASP A 140 16.94 22.65 -81.99
CA ASP A 140 17.20 23.67 -80.96
C ASP A 140 18.31 23.23 -80.00
N ASP A 141 19.38 24.03 -79.90
CA ASP A 141 20.48 23.82 -78.95
C ASP A 141 20.17 24.29 -77.52
N GLY A 142 18.92 24.68 -77.26
CA GLY A 142 18.43 25.21 -75.99
C GLY A 142 18.43 26.73 -75.94
N MET A 143 18.97 27.40 -76.97
CA MET A 143 19.01 28.87 -77.09
C MET A 143 18.08 29.42 -78.17
N GLY A 144 17.34 28.57 -78.89
CA GLY A 144 16.44 28.94 -79.98
C GLY A 144 17.10 29.05 -81.36
N TYR A 145 18.32 28.52 -81.53
CA TYR A 145 19.10 28.61 -82.77
C TYR A 145 19.53 27.24 -83.27
N ALA A 146 19.72 27.10 -84.58
CA ALA A 146 20.43 25.98 -85.19
C ALA A 146 21.41 26.46 -86.26
N SER A 147 22.48 25.69 -86.50
CA SER A 147 23.41 25.90 -87.62
C SER A 147 22.71 25.65 -88.95
N VAL A 148 22.99 26.48 -89.98
CA VAL A 148 22.44 26.33 -91.33
C VAL A 148 22.59 24.91 -91.88
N GLU A 149 23.77 24.30 -91.73
CA GLU A 149 24.09 22.93 -92.16
C GLU A 149 23.05 21.92 -91.66
N ARG A 150 22.75 21.90 -90.35
CA ARG A 150 21.75 21.00 -89.74
C ARG A 150 20.33 21.17 -90.28
N ILE A 151 19.94 22.41 -90.63
CA ILE A 151 18.61 22.69 -91.21
C ILE A 151 18.58 22.14 -92.65
N LEU A 152 19.65 22.37 -93.42
CA LEU A 152 19.80 21.85 -94.78
C LEU A 152 19.82 20.32 -94.80
N ASP A 153 20.55 19.69 -93.88
CA ASP A 153 20.61 18.23 -93.72
C ASP A 153 19.23 17.66 -93.40
N THR A 154 18.51 18.23 -92.43
CA THR A 154 17.16 17.80 -92.04
C THR A 154 16.16 17.92 -93.19
N TRP A 155 16.26 18.97 -94.00
CA TRP A 155 15.44 19.12 -95.21
C TRP A 155 15.87 18.15 -96.32
N HIS A 156 17.15 17.86 -96.45
CA HIS A 156 17.66 16.90 -97.43
C HIS A 156 17.25 15.46 -97.10
N GLU A 157 17.29 15.06 -95.83
CA GLU A 157 16.81 13.77 -95.32
C GLU A 157 15.31 13.54 -95.58
N GLU A 158 14.51 14.61 -95.56
CA GLU A 158 13.08 14.57 -95.94
C GLU A 158 12.84 14.77 -97.46
N GLY A 159 13.90 14.79 -98.28
CA GLY A 159 13.82 14.77 -99.74
C GLY A 159 13.69 16.15 -100.42
N ILE A 160 14.20 17.21 -99.80
CA ILE A 160 14.21 18.57 -100.37
C ILE A 160 15.60 18.89 -100.92
N GLU A 161 15.75 18.76 -102.24
CA GLU A 161 17.02 19.04 -102.94
C GLU A 161 17.32 20.54 -103.04
N ASN A 162 16.28 21.39 -103.09
CA ASN A 162 16.42 22.85 -103.25
C ASN A 162 16.54 23.61 -101.90
N SER A 163 16.98 22.94 -100.84
CA SER A 163 17.02 23.48 -99.46
C SER A 163 17.78 24.81 -99.34
N HIS A 164 18.88 24.96 -100.08
CA HIS A 164 19.71 26.17 -100.13
C HIS A 164 19.01 27.34 -100.85
N GLU A 165 18.23 27.04 -101.90
CA GLU A 165 17.45 28.06 -102.63
C GLU A 165 16.28 28.55 -101.77
N ILE A 166 15.69 27.67 -100.95
CA ILE A 166 14.60 27.99 -100.03
C ILE A 166 15.05 28.94 -98.91
N LEU A 167 16.16 28.65 -98.21
CA LEU A 167 16.68 29.58 -97.19
C LEU A 167 17.02 30.95 -97.79
N LYS A 168 17.63 30.96 -98.98
CA LYS A 168 17.98 32.21 -99.69
C LYS A 168 16.75 32.97 -100.20
N ALA A 169 15.64 32.29 -100.52
CA ALA A 169 14.38 32.91 -100.90
C ALA A 169 13.58 33.44 -99.69
N LEU A 170 13.94 33.03 -98.48
CA LEU A 170 13.40 33.49 -97.20
C LEU A 170 14.32 34.56 -96.54
N ASP A 171 15.27 35.12 -97.29
CA ASP A 171 16.28 36.11 -96.85
C ASP A 171 17.18 35.69 -95.66
N PHE A 172 17.34 34.39 -95.39
CA PHE A 172 18.30 33.89 -94.39
C PHE A 172 19.72 33.77 -94.96
N SER A 173 20.72 34.15 -94.15
CA SER A 173 22.13 33.96 -94.49
C SER A 173 22.52 32.48 -94.51
N LEU A 174 23.25 32.07 -95.55
CA LEU A 174 23.74 30.70 -95.71
C LEU A 174 24.97 30.38 -94.84
N ASP A 175 25.62 31.42 -94.30
CA ASP A 175 26.76 31.30 -93.40
C ASP A 175 26.34 31.67 -91.96
N GLY A 176 26.27 30.69 -91.04
CA GLY A 176 26.11 30.93 -89.60
C GLY A 176 25.05 30.08 -88.88
N LYS A 177 24.44 30.67 -87.84
CA LYS A 177 23.28 30.13 -87.11
C LYS A 177 22.01 30.89 -87.51
N VAL A 178 20.90 30.17 -87.65
CA VAL A 178 19.57 30.70 -87.94
C VAL A 178 18.73 30.68 -86.66
N ASN A 179 17.98 31.75 -86.42
CA ASN A 179 16.97 31.79 -85.36
C ASN A 179 15.76 30.92 -85.78
N LEU A 180 15.49 29.87 -85.00
CA LEU A 180 14.45 28.89 -85.31
C LEU A 180 13.03 29.46 -85.22
N THR A 181 12.80 30.48 -84.37
CA THR A 181 11.48 31.11 -84.27
C THR A 181 11.21 32.03 -85.47
N GLU A 182 12.22 32.77 -85.93
CA GLU A 182 12.12 33.60 -87.13
C GLU A 182 11.97 32.75 -88.39
N LEU A 183 12.74 31.66 -88.52
CA LEU A 183 12.59 30.71 -89.62
C LEU A 183 11.20 30.06 -89.63
N THR A 184 10.68 29.67 -88.47
CA THR A 184 9.33 29.11 -88.39
C THR A 184 8.28 30.13 -88.82
N LEU A 185 8.36 31.38 -88.35
CA LEU A 185 7.46 32.46 -88.77
C LEU A 185 7.57 32.78 -90.27
N ALA A 186 8.77 32.72 -90.86
CA ALA A 186 8.96 32.90 -92.30
C ALA A 186 8.29 31.77 -93.11
N LEU A 187 8.43 30.52 -92.66
CA LEU A 187 7.78 29.35 -93.26
C LEU A 187 6.25 29.34 -93.07
N GLU A 188 5.74 29.91 -91.98
CA GLU A 188 4.31 30.13 -91.73
C GLU A 188 3.73 31.23 -92.62
N ASN A 189 4.43 32.36 -92.77
CA ASN A 189 3.98 33.47 -93.61
C ASN A 189 3.95 33.08 -95.10
N GLU A 190 4.97 32.36 -95.59
CA GLU A 190 4.95 31.82 -96.96
C GLU A 190 3.97 30.65 -97.12
N LEU A 191 3.48 30.01 -96.04
CA LEU A 191 2.35 29.07 -96.16
C LEU A 191 1.08 29.76 -96.69
N LEU A 192 0.94 31.07 -96.46
CA LEU A 192 -0.19 31.87 -96.92
C LEU A 192 -0.02 32.40 -98.36
N ILE A 193 1.16 32.23 -98.99
CA ILE A 193 1.49 32.81 -100.31
C ILE A 193 1.99 31.71 -101.26
N THR A 194 1.29 31.51 -102.39
CA THR A 194 1.42 30.27 -103.16
C THR A 194 2.70 30.12 -104.02
N LYS A 195 3.79 29.60 -103.45
CA LYS A 195 4.99 29.13 -104.19
C LYS A 195 5.46 27.72 -103.81
N ASN A 196 5.61 26.86 -104.83
CA ASN A 196 5.61 25.39 -104.69
C ASN A 196 6.81 24.76 -103.93
N GLY A 197 7.92 25.47 -103.71
CA GLY A 197 9.11 24.92 -103.04
C GLY A 197 9.09 25.08 -101.52
N ILE A 198 8.67 26.26 -101.03
CA ILE A 198 8.71 26.59 -99.60
C ILE A 198 7.70 25.72 -98.82
N TYR A 199 6.52 25.44 -99.40
CA TYR A 199 5.56 24.48 -98.83
C TYR A 199 6.14 23.11 -98.52
N GLN A 200 7.03 22.60 -99.38
CA GLN A 200 7.63 21.29 -99.18
C GLN A 200 8.56 21.30 -97.96
N ALA A 201 9.34 22.37 -97.79
CA ALA A 201 10.14 22.62 -96.59
C ALA A 201 9.29 22.81 -95.33
N THR A 202 8.24 23.62 -95.38
CA THR A 202 7.32 23.80 -94.25
C THR A 202 6.69 22.47 -93.84
N LEU A 203 6.11 21.71 -94.78
CA LEU A 203 5.49 20.41 -94.51
C LEU A 203 6.48 19.36 -93.99
N ALA A 204 7.69 19.29 -94.54
CA ALA A 204 8.75 18.38 -94.06
C ALA A 204 9.19 18.73 -92.62
N SER A 205 9.30 20.02 -92.30
CA SER A 205 9.67 20.50 -90.97
C SER A 205 8.56 20.16 -89.96
N PHE A 206 7.29 20.41 -90.30
CA PHE A 206 6.16 19.98 -89.45
C PHE A 206 6.10 18.45 -89.28
N LYS A 207 6.38 17.67 -90.34
CA LYS A 207 6.40 16.20 -90.30
C LYS A 207 7.55 15.63 -89.47
N THR A 208 8.71 16.29 -89.42
CA THR A 208 9.84 15.89 -88.57
C THR A 208 9.60 16.30 -87.12
N GLU A 209 9.07 17.50 -86.86
CA GLU A 209 8.67 17.93 -85.52
C GLU A 209 7.61 17.00 -84.92
N ILE A 210 6.55 16.64 -85.65
CA ILE A 210 5.51 15.71 -85.17
C ILE A 210 6.12 14.34 -84.81
N ARG A 211 7.07 13.84 -85.60
CA ARG A 211 7.76 12.56 -85.33
C ARG A 211 8.59 12.63 -84.05
N HIS A 212 9.41 13.66 -83.92
CA HIS A 212 10.23 13.92 -82.73
C HIS A 212 9.37 14.09 -81.47
N LEU A 213 8.25 14.82 -81.55
CA LEU A 213 7.34 14.98 -80.42
C LEU A 213 6.67 13.66 -80.03
N LEU A 214 6.29 12.80 -80.98
CA LEU A 214 5.78 11.46 -80.68
C LEU A 214 6.84 10.58 -80.01
N GLU A 215 8.08 10.55 -80.52
CA GLU A 215 9.18 9.80 -79.91
C GLU A 215 9.51 10.29 -78.49
N ARG A 216 9.46 11.61 -78.25
CA ARG A 216 9.65 12.22 -76.93
C ARG A 216 8.50 11.87 -75.97
N VAL A 217 7.25 11.85 -76.45
CA VAL A 217 6.10 11.34 -75.67
C VAL A 217 6.28 9.86 -75.32
N ASP A 218 6.69 9.01 -76.26
CA ASP A 218 6.91 7.58 -76.01
C ASP A 218 8.09 7.32 -75.04
N GLN A 219 9.11 8.17 -75.05
CA GLN A 219 10.19 8.14 -74.05
C GLN A 219 9.67 8.51 -72.65
N VAL A 220 8.95 9.63 -72.52
CA VAL A 220 8.35 10.09 -71.25
C VAL A 220 7.34 9.07 -70.70
N VAL A 221 6.55 8.41 -71.57
CA VAL A 221 5.64 7.32 -71.17
C VAL A 221 6.41 6.13 -70.60
N ARG A 222 7.52 5.71 -71.22
CA ARG A 222 8.37 4.62 -70.72
C ARG A 222 9.04 4.96 -69.38
N GLU A 223 9.53 6.19 -69.23
CA GLU A 223 10.12 6.67 -67.97
C GLU A 223 9.08 6.76 -66.84
N LYS A 224 7.89 7.31 -67.14
CA LYS A 224 6.76 7.36 -66.21
C LYS A 224 6.32 5.98 -65.75
N GLU A 225 6.30 4.99 -66.64
CA GLU A 225 5.93 3.62 -66.28
C GLU A 225 7.00 2.92 -65.44
N LYS A 226 8.29 3.17 -65.72
CA LYS A 226 9.38 2.74 -64.84
C LYS A 226 9.26 3.35 -63.44
N LEU A 227 9.05 4.68 -63.36
CA LEU A 227 8.87 5.39 -62.10
C LEU A 227 7.64 4.89 -61.31
N ARG A 228 6.54 4.54 -61.99
CA ARG A 228 5.39 3.87 -61.35
C ARG A 228 5.75 2.51 -60.78
N SER A 229 6.46 1.67 -61.54
CA SER A 229 6.89 0.34 -61.06
C SER A 229 7.84 0.44 -59.86
N ASP A 230 8.74 1.41 -59.87
CA ASP A 230 9.69 1.64 -58.77
C ASP A 230 9.00 2.27 -57.54
N LEU A 231 8.00 3.15 -57.74
CA LEU A 231 7.11 3.64 -56.69
C LEU A 231 6.30 2.50 -56.07
N GLU A 232 5.69 1.62 -56.87
CA GLU A 232 4.90 0.48 -56.38
C GLU A 232 5.77 -0.50 -55.55
N LYS A 233 7.04 -0.71 -55.94
CA LYS A 233 8.01 -1.47 -55.13
C LYS A 233 8.33 -0.78 -53.81
N ALA A 234 8.52 0.55 -53.83
CA ALA A 234 8.78 1.33 -52.62
C ALA A 234 7.56 1.35 -51.67
N GLU A 235 6.34 1.44 -52.21
CA GLU A 235 5.10 1.33 -51.45
C GLU A 235 4.90 -0.06 -50.84
N LYS A 236 5.22 -1.13 -51.58
CA LYS A 236 5.24 -2.51 -51.06
C LYS A 236 6.27 -2.66 -49.94
N LEU A 237 7.50 -2.18 -50.11
CA LEU A 237 8.53 -2.20 -49.06
C LEU A 237 8.06 -1.44 -47.81
N LYS A 238 7.51 -0.24 -47.98
CA LYS A 238 6.94 0.59 -46.90
C LYS A 238 5.81 -0.15 -46.18
N SER A 239 4.93 -0.85 -46.90
CA SER A 239 3.84 -1.63 -46.30
C SER A 239 4.35 -2.82 -45.47
N LEU A 240 5.41 -3.50 -45.94
CA LEU A 240 6.06 -4.60 -45.21
C LEU A 240 6.74 -4.09 -43.94
N MET A 241 7.49 -3.00 -44.03
CA MET A 241 8.13 -2.38 -42.85
C MET A 241 7.09 -1.88 -41.84
N ALA A 242 5.94 -1.37 -42.29
CA ALA A 242 4.83 -1.01 -41.40
C ALA A 242 4.27 -2.25 -40.68
N SER A 243 4.00 -3.34 -41.40
CA SER A 243 3.51 -4.59 -40.76
C SER A 243 4.54 -5.21 -39.80
N GLU A 244 5.84 -5.14 -40.11
CA GLU A 244 6.91 -5.65 -39.24
C GLU A 244 7.01 -4.81 -37.95
N VAL A 245 6.88 -3.49 -38.05
CA VAL A 245 6.81 -2.59 -36.89
C VAL A 245 5.55 -2.85 -36.06
N ASP A 246 4.39 -3.05 -36.69
CA ASP A 246 3.14 -3.38 -36.00
C ASP A 246 3.22 -4.75 -35.29
N ASP A 247 3.81 -5.77 -35.93
CA ASP A 247 4.04 -7.08 -35.33
C ASP A 247 5.02 -7.01 -34.15
N HIS A 248 6.09 -6.21 -34.26
CA HIS A 248 7.02 -5.94 -33.15
C HIS A 248 6.33 -5.21 -31.98
N HIS A 249 5.53 -4.18 -32.25
CA HIS A 249 4.74 -3.52 -31.21
C HIS A 249 3.78 -4.51 -30.54
N ALA A 250 3.04 -5.31 -31.31
CA ALA A 250 2.14 -6.32 -30.77
C ALA A 250 2.88 -7.41 -29.98
N ALA A 251 4.14 -7.74 -30.31
CA ALA A 251 4.96 -8.64 -29.52
C ALA A 251 5.40 -8.00 -28.18
N ILE A 252 5.81 -6.74 -28.21
CA ILE A 252 6.17 -5.95 -27.01
C ILE A 252 4.96 -5.76 -26.09
N GLU A 253 3.79 -5.46 -26.64
CA GLU A 253 2.54 -5.34 -25.88
C GLU A 253 2.17 -6.65 -25.19
N ARG A 254 2.20 -7.79 -25.90
CA ARG A 254 1.95 -9.12 -25.31
C ARG A 254 2.95 -9.45 -24.19
N LEU A 255 4.23 -9.09 -24.35
CA LEU A 255 5.24 -9.28 -23.31
C LEU A 255 5.00 -8.38 -22.09
N ASN A 256 4.63 -7.11 -22.32
CA ASN A 256 4.31 -6.16 -21.25
C ASN A 256 3.03 -6.58 -20.50
N GLU A 257 1.99 -7.04 -21.21
CA GLU A 257 0.79 -7.61 -20.59
C GLU A 257 1.11 -8.87 -19.77
N TYR A 258 1.97 -9.76 -20.28
CA TYR A 258 2.40 -10.95 -19.54
C TYR A 258 3.14 -10.57 -18.26
N ASN A 259 4.09 -9.62 -18.34
CA ASN A 259 4.83 -9.12 -17.19
C ASN A 259 3.92 -8.44 -16.17
N LEU A 260 2.94 -7.64 -16.63
CA LEU A 260 1.95 -6.99 -15.77
C LEU A 260 1.04 -8.01 -15.09
N ARG A 261 0.56 -9.03 -15.81
CA ARG A 261 -0.24 -10.13 -15.25
C ARG A 261 0.55 -10.95 -14.24
N LYS A 262 1.83 -11.23 -14.50
CA LYS A 262 2.71 -11.93 -13.56
C LYS A 262 2.92 -11.11 -12.29
N LEU A 263 3.17 -9.80 -12.43
CA LEU A 263 3.34 -8.89 -11.30
C LEU A 263 2.06 -8.75 -10.46
N ASP A 264 0.90 -8.67 -11.11
CA ASP A 264 -0.42 -8.68 -10.46
C ASP A 264 -0.66 -9.99 -9.69
N GLU A 265 -0.28 -11.15 -10.25
CA GLU A 265 -0.36 -12.43 -9.55
C GLU A 265 0.61 -12.50 -8.35
N GLU A 266 1.87 -12.05 -8.51
CA GLU A 266 2.82 -11.94 -7.39
C GLU A 266 2.30 -10.99 -6.28
N TYR A 267 1.58 -9.92 -6.62
CA TYR A 267 0.92 -9.06 -5.63
C TYR A 267 -0.29 -9.74 -4.97
N LYS A 268 -1.11 -10.48 -5.69
CA LYS A 268 -2.20 -11.29 -5.10
C LYS A 268 -1.66 -12.35 -4.14
N GLU A 269 -0.61 -13.07 -4.53
CA GLU A 269 0.06 -14.05 -3.68
C GLU A 269 0.59 -13.41 -2.38
N ARG A 270 1.25 -12.23 -2.47
CA ARG A 270 1.68 -11.46 -1.29
C ARG A 270 0.50 -11.01 -0.42
N ILE A 271 -0.60 -10.54 -1.01
CA ILE A 271 -1.81 -10.14 -0.27
C ILE A 271 -2.45 -11.35 0.43
N VAL A 272 -2.47 -12.52 -0.21
CA VAL A 272 -2.96 -13.77 0.39
C VAL A 272 -2.04 -14.24 1.52
N ALA A 273 -0.72 -14.15 1.34
CA ALA A 273 0.25 -14.47 2.40
C ALA A 273 0.05 -13.56 3.63
N LEU A 274 0.00 -12.24 3.44
CA LEU A 274 -0.23 -11.28 4.52
C LEU A 274 -1.59 -11.49 5.22
N LYS A 275 -2.66 -11.81 4.47
CA LYS A 275 -3.96 -12.17 5.06
C LYS A 275 -3.89 -13.43 5.92
N ASN A 276 -3.12 -14.43 5.49
CA ASN A 276 -2.91 -15.67 6.25
C ASN A 276 -2.04 -15.44 7.50
N GLU A 277 -1.07 -14.53 7.44
CA GLU A 277 -0.26 -14.13 8.60
C GLU A 277 -1.10 -13.37 9.62
N LEU A 278 -1.85 -12.34 9.19
CA LEU A 278 -2.78 -11.59 10.05
C LEU A 278 -3.85 -12.50 10.68
N GLN A 279 -4.35 -13.48 9.94
CA GLN A 279 -5.31 -14.47 10.47
C GLN A 279 -4.67 -15.37 11.53
N LYS A 280 -3.41 -15.80 11.36
CA LYS A 280 -2.67 -16.55 12.38
C LYS A 280 -2.38 -15.72 13.62
N GLU A 281 -1.99 -14.46 13.48
CA GLU A 281 -1.79 -13.54 14.60
C GLU A 281 -3.10 -13.35 15.39
N ARG A 282 -4.21 -13.12 14.67
CA ARG A 282 -5.55 -13.05 15.28
C ARG A 282 -5.93 -14.34 16.02
N GLU A 283 -5.64 -15.51 15.45
CA GLU A 283 -5.88 -16.80 16.10
C GLU A 283 -4.98 -17.00 17.34
N GLN A 284 -3.72 -16.58 17.30
CA GLN A 284 -2.81 -16.60 18.45
C GLN A 284 -3.29 -15.67 19.57
N ILE A 285 -3.70 -14.45 19.25
CA ILE A 285 -4.29 -13.49 20.20
C ILE A 285 -5.57 -14.08 20.83
N LEU A 286 -6.45 -14.68 20.02
CA LEU A 286 -7.67 -15.33 20.53
C LEU A 286 -7.35 -16.54 21.43
N GLN A 287 -6.34 -17.35 21.09
CA GLN A 287 -5.89 -18.45 21.94
C GLN A 287 -5.26 -17.95 23.25
N GLN A 288 -4.48 -16.86 23.22
CA GLN A 288 -3.89 -16.25 24.40
C GLN A 288 -4.95 -15.64 25.32
N ALA A 289 -5.90 -14.88 24.76
CA ALA A 289 -7.04 -14.35 25.48
C ALA A 289 -7.92 -15.48 26.07
N GLY A 290 -8.12 -16.58 25.33
CA GLY A 290 -8.80 -17.77 25.82
C GLY A 290 -8.09 -18.43 27.01
N LYS A 291 -6.75 -18.57 26.95
CA LYS A 291 -5.93 -19.06 28.07
C LYS A 291 -5.99 -18.14 29.30
N GLN A 292 -5.95 -16.83 29.11
CA GLN A 292 -6.09 -15.85 30.20
C GLN A 292 -7.48 -15.91 30.83
N ARG A 293 -8.55 -15.97 30.01
CA ARG A 293 -9.92 -16.10 30.50
C ARG A 293 -10.12 -17.38 31.31
N LEU A 294 -9.60 -18.52 30.85
CA LEU A 294 -9.65 -19.79 31.60
C LEU A 294 -8.92 -19.72 32.95
N LYS A 295 -7.79 -19.00 33.04
CA LYS A 295 -7.11 -18.77 34.34
C LYS A 295 -7.97 -17.93 35.28
N LEU A 296 -8.55 -16.83 34.78
CA LEU A 296 -9.45 -15.98 35.57
C LEU A 296 -10.73 -16.72 36.00
N GLU A 297 -11.30 -17.56 35.13
CA GLU A 297 -12.43 -18.43 35.45
C GLU A 297 -12.07 -19.43 36.58
N GLN A 298 -10.85 -20.01 36.56
CA GLN A 298 -10.34 -20.88 37.62
C GLN A 298 -10.09 -20.14 38.94
N GLU A 299 -9.55 -18.93 38.90
CA GLU A 299 -9.37 -18.08 40.08
C GLU A 299 -10.71 -17.65 40.69
N ILE A 300 -11.68 -17.27 39.87
CA ILE A 300 -13.05 -16.97 40.30
C ILE A 300 -13.68 -18.19 40.98
N GLU A 301 -13.54 -19.39 40.41
CA GLU A 301 -14.13 -20.60 41.01
C GLU A 301 -13.45 -21.00 42.31
N LYS A 302 -12.12 -20.79 42.43
CA LYS A 302 -11.39 -20.93 43.70
C LYS A 302 -11.89 -19.94 44.75
N MET A 303 -12.05 -18.67 44.38
CA MET A 303 -12.59 -17.63 45.28
C MET A 303 -14.02 -17.95 45.75
N LYS A 304 -14.89 -18.45 44.86
CA LYS A 304 -16.23 -18.93 45.25
C LYS A 304 -16.17 -20.10 46.23
N ALA A 305 -15.25 -21.05 46.03
CA ALA A 305 -15.08 -22.18 46.94
C ALA A 305 -14.62 -21.72 48.34
N GLU A 306 -13.70 -20.76 48.40
CA GLU A 306 -13.26 -20.12 49.66
C GLU A 306 -14.39 -19.31 50.32
N GLU A 307 -15.18 -18.56 49.54
CA GLU A 307 -16.35 -17.83 50.02
C GLU A 307 -17.44 -18.77 50.56
N ASN A 308 -17.73 -19.86 49.86
CA ASN A 308 -18.65 -20.91 50.31
C ASN A 308 -18.16 -21.51 51.65
N TYR A 309 -16.88 -21.86 51.75
CA TYR A 309 -16.28 -22.38 52.99
C TYR A 309 -16.40 -21.39 54.16
N ILE A 310 -16.19 -20.09 53.93
CA ILE A 310 -16.37 -19.06 54.96
C ILE A 310 -17.84 -18.91 55.34
N ARG A 311 -18.77 -18.93 54.37
CA ARG A 311 -20.22 -18.89 54.61
C ARG A 311 -20.70 -20.09 55.41
N ASP A 312 -20.22 -21.30 55.12
CA ASP A 312 -20.54 -22.52 55.89
C ASP A 312 -20.01 -22.44 57.32
N ARG A 313 -18.77 -21.97 57.52
CA ARG A 313 -18.20 -21.79 58.86
C ARG A 313 -18.95 -20.73 59.67
N LEU A 314 -19.38 -19.64 59.04
CA LEU A 314 -20.24 -18.62 59.66
C LEU A 314 -21.61 -19.21 60.04
N ALA A 315 -22.24 -20.00 59.16
CA ALA A 315 -23.52 -20.66 59.44
C ALA A 315 -23.44 -21.65 60.61
N LEU A 316 -22.32 -22.38 60.75
CA LEU A 316 -22.05 -23.23 61.92
C LEU A 316 -21.90 -22.40 63.20
N SER A 317 -21.13 -21.29 63.14
CA SER A 317 -20.96 -20.40 64.29
C SER A 317 -22.27 -19.74 64.73
N LEU A 318 -23.15 -19.38 63.78
CA LEU A 318 -24.47 -18.81 64.07
C LEU A 318 -25.41 -19.84 64.68
N LYS A 319 -25.37 -21.10 64.24
CA LYS A 319 -26.12 -22.19 64.89
C LYS A 319 -25.68 -22.40 66.32
N GLU A 320 -24.37 -22.45 66.58
CA GLU A 320 -23.86 -22.58 67.95
C GLU A 320 -24.24 -21.38 68.83
N ASN A 321 -24.16 -20.16 68.29
CA ASN A 321 -24.62 -18.97 69.03
C ASN A 321 -26.13 -19.04 69.34
N SER A 322 -26.98 -19.48 68.40
CA SER A 322 -28.42 -19.66 68.66
C SER A 322 -28.72 -20.78 69.67
N ARG A 323 -27.85 -21.79 69.77
CA ARG A 323 -27.93 -22.86 70.77
C ARG A 323 -27.61 -22.29 72.16
N LEU A 324 -26.51 -21.55 72.28
CA LEU A 324 -26.09 -20.87 73.51
C LEU A 324 -27.10 -19.79 73.96
N GLU A 325 -27.68 -19.04 73.04
CA GLU A 325 -28.77 -18.09 73.33
C GLU A 325 -30.03 -18.81 73.88
N SER A 326 -30.34 -20.00 73.35
CA SER A 326 -31.45 -20.82 73.85
C SER A 326 -31.16 -21.39 75.25
N GLU A 327 -29.94 -21.87 75.51
CA GLU A 327 -29.51 -22.34 76.84
C GLU A 327 -29.50 -21.20 77.88
N LEU A 328 -29.06 -19.99 77.48
CA LEU A 328 -29.14 -18.79 78.32
C LEU A 328 -30.58 -18.39 78.63
N LEU A 329 -31.49 -18.54 77.67
CA LEU A 329 -32.91 -18.25 77.88
C LEU A 329 -33.56 -19.30 78.81
N GLU A 330 -33.32 -20.59 78.58
CA GLU A 330 -33.84 -21.68 79.44
C GLU A 330 -33.29 -21.59 80.88
N THR A 331 -32.00 -21.25 81.05
CA THR A 331 -31.42 -21.02 82.38
C THR A 331 -31.95 -19.75 83.04
N GLY A 332 -32.22 -18.69 82.26
CA GLY A 332 -32.92 -17.49 82.73
C GLY A 332 -34.37 -17.77 83.18
N GLU A 333 -35.12 -18.59 82.44
CA GLU A 333 -36.47 -19.03 82.83
C GLU A 333 -36.43 -19.85 84.12
N LYS A 334 -35.52 -20.84 84.23
CA LYS A 334 -35.32 -21.61 85.48
C LYS A 334 -34.92 -20.72 86.66
N LEU A 335 -34.10 -19.69 86.44
CA LEU A 335 -33.75 -18.72 87.48
C LEU A 335 -34.99 -17.95 87.94
N ALA A 336 -35.78 -17.40 86.99
CA ALA A 336 -37.01 -16.68 87.30
C ALA A 336 -38.07 -17.57 88.00
N GLU A 337 -38.18 -18.85 87.63
CA GLU A 337 -39.03 -19.82 88.33
C GLU A 337 -38.57 -20.01 89.78
N ASN A 338 -37.27 -20.22 90.00
CA ASN A 338 -36.67 -20.35 91.33
C ASN A 338 -36.80 -19.07 92.18
N GLU A 339 -36.63 -17.89 91.59
CA GLU A 339 -36.92 -16.60 92.24
C GLU A 339 -38.40 -16.48 92.61
N SER A 340 -39.31 -16.93 91.73
CA SER A 340 -40.75 -16.95 92.03
C SER A 340 -41.11 -17.94 93.14
N LEU A 341 -40.45 -19.10 93.19
CA LEU A 341 -40.61 -20.10 94.24
C LEU A 341 -40.08 -19.56 95.57
N THR A 342 -38.90 -18.96 95.57
CA THR A 342 -38.31 -18.29 96.73
C THR A 342 -39.23 -17.18 97.25
N SER A 343 -39.75 -16.33 96.35
CA SER A 343 -40.71 -15.27 96.70
C SER A 343 -42.03 -15.81 97.26
N LYS A 344 -42.55 -16.92 96.72
CA LYS A 344 -43.75 -17.60 97.23
C LYS A 344 -43.50 -18.22 98.61
N LEU A 345 -42.35 -18.87 98.81
CA LEU A 345 -41.95 -19.47 100.09
C LEU A 345 -41.73 -18.39 101.16
N GLN A 346 -41.03 -17.30 100.81
CA GLN A 346 -40.87 -16.14 101.67
C GLN A 346 -42.22 -15.54 102.05
N LYS A 347 -43.12 -15.30 101.07
CA LYS A 347 -44.46 -14.77 101.35
C LYS A 347 -45.32 -15.74 102.17
N ASN A 348 -45.17 -17.06 101.98
CA ASN A 348 -45.85 -18.06 102.79
C ASN A 348 -45.33 -18.05 104.23
N LEU A 349 -44.02 -17.88 104.43
CA LEU A 349 -43.42 -17.71 105.75
C LEU A 349 -43.93 -16.42 106.43
N GLU A 350 -43.90 -15.29 105.72
CA GLU A 350 -44.45 -14.01 106.18
C GLU A 350 -45.95 -14.13 106.55
N ASN A 351 -46.75 -14.81 105.72
CA ASN A 351 -48.17 -15.05 106.01
C ASN A 351 -48.38 -15.97 107.21
N VAL A 352 -47.61 -17.05 107.37
CA VAL A 352 -47.71 -17.96 108.53
C VAL A 352 -47.31 -17.24 109.81
N LEU A 353 -46.26 -16.41 109.76
CA LEU A 353 -45.88 -15.55 110.88
C LEU A 353 -47.01 -14.56 111.21
N ALA A 354 -47.56 -13.86 110.21
CA ALA A 354 -48.67 -12.93 110.41
C ALA A 354 -49.97 -13.60 110.87
N GLU A 355 -50.27 -14.84 110.47
CA GLU A 355 -51.48 -15.56 110.91
C GLU A 355 -51.33 -16.14 112.33
N LYS A 356 -50.13 -16.63 112.68
CA LYS A 356 -49.86 -17.20 114.02
C LYS A 356 -49.61 -16.14 115.09
N PHE A 357 -49.06 -14.98 114.71
CA PHE A 357 -48.62 -13.94 115.64
C PHE A 357 -49.36 -12.62 115.47
N GLY A 358 -50.03 -12.36 114.33
CA GLY A 358 -50.70 -11.09 114.07
C GLY A 358 -49.74 -9.90 113.94
N ASP A 359 -50.30 -8.72 113.74
CA ASP A 359 -49.58 -7.45 113.85
C ASP A 359 -49.36 -7.10 115.34
N LEU A 360 -48.67 -7.96 116.09
CA LEU A 360 -48.25 -7.66 117.46
C LEU A 360 -47.18 -6.57 117.44
N ASP A 361 -47.46 -5.46 118.13
CA ASP A 361 -46.48 -4.40 118.37
C ASP A 361 -45.26 -5.01 119.10
N PRO A 362 -44.03 -4.89 118.57
CA PRO A 362 -42.81 -5.42 119.19
C PRO A 362 -42.51 -4.86 120.59
N SER A 363 -43.22 -3.81 121.03
CA SER A 363 -43.13 -3.25 122.38
C SER A 363 -44.24 -3.73 123.34
N SER A 364 -45.17 -4.56 122.88
CA SER A 364 -46.29 -5.05 123.69
C SER A 364 -45.90 -6.19 124.64
N ALA A 365 -46.47 -6.20 125.85
CA ALA A 365 -46.25 -7.28 126.81
C ALA A 365 -46.83 -8.64 126.34
N GLU A 366 -47.84 -8.61 125.45
CA GLU A 366 -48.39 -9.83 124.83
C GLU A 366 -47.40 -10.44 123.83
N PHE A 367 -46.61 -9.64 123.10
CA PHE A 367 -45.51 -10.14 122.26
C PHE A 367 -44.50 -10.94 123.08
N PHE A 368 -43.98 -10.39 124.18
CA PHE A 368 -43.03 -11.10 125.04
C PHE A 368 -43.61 -12.38 125.68
N LEU A 369 -44.89 -12.37 126.10
CA LEU A 369 -45.57 -13.57 126.62
C LEU A 369 -45.88 -14.62 125.54
N GLN A 370 -45.88 -14.23 124.26
CA GLN A 370 -46.03 -15.14 123.13
C GLN A 370 -44.66 -15.65 122.65
N GLU A 371 -43.63 -14.81 122.66
CA GLU A 371 -42.22 -15.18 122.49
C GLU A 371 -41.79 -16.19 123.56
N GLU A 372 -42.07 -15.94 124.85
CA GLU A 372 -41.77 -16.88 125.93
C GLU A 372 -42.50 -18.23 125.76
N ARG A 373 -43.75 -18.22 125.28
CA ARG A 373 -44.49 -19.45 124.94
C ARG A 373 -43.94 -20.17 123.71
N LEU A 374 -43.44 -19.45 122.71
CA LEU A 374 -42.75 -20.04 121.57
C LEU A 374 -41.39 -20.61 121.96
N VAL A 375 -40.67 -19.97 122.87
CA VAL A 375 -39.42 -20.48 123.45
C VAL A 375 -39.70 -21.76 124.25
N GLN A 376 -40.77 -21.80 125.06
CA GLN A 376 -41.20 -23.03 125.74
C GLN A 376 -41.57 -24.14 124.75
N MET A 377 -42.41 -23.86 123.75
CA MET A 377 -42.78 -24.82 122.70
C MET A 377 -41.58 -25.28 121.87
N LYS A 378 -40.64 -24.38 121.55
CA LYS A 378 -39.37 -24.67 120.89
C LYS A 378 -38.53 -25.61 121.75
N ASN A 379 -38.42 -25.34 123.05
CA ASN A 379 -37.66 -26.18 123.97
C ASN A 379 -38.30 -27.58 124.12
N GLU A 380 -39.63 -27.67 124.15
CA GLU A 380 -40.36 -28.95 124.13
C GLU A 380 -40.15 -29.72 122.82
N TYR A 381 -40.21 -29.06 121.65
CA TYR A 381 -39.92 -29.70 120.36
C TYR A 381 -38.44 -30.05 120.19
N GLU A 382 -37.51 -29.22 120.66
CA GLU A 382 -36.07 -29.54 120.67
C GLU A 382 -35.77 -30.70 121.62
N GLN A 383 -36.53 -30.85 122.70
CA GLN A 383 -36.43 -32.00 123.58
C GLN A 383 -37.02 -33.26 122.91
N GLN A 384 -38.17 -33.16 122.23
CA GLN A 384 -38.69 -34.27 121.41
C GLN A 384 -37.75 -34.65 120.26
N CYS A 385 -37.13 -33.67 119.59
CA CYS A 385 -36.13 -33.91 118.55
C CYS A 385 -34.87 -34.54 119.15
N ARG A 386 -34.42 -34.14 120.35
CA ARG A 386 -33.34 -34.80 121.07
C ARG A 386 -33.70 -36.24 121.46
N GLU A 387 -34.88 -36.48 122.02
CA GLU A 387 -35.35 -37.83 122.35
C GLU A 387 -35.49 -38.73 121.10
N LEU A 388 -35.91 -38.18 119.96
CA LEU A 388 -35.92 -38.89 118.68
C LEU A 388 -34.52 -39.09 118.09
N GLN A 389 -33.61 -38.12 118.27
CA GLN A 389 -32.21 -38.22 117.87
C GLN A 389 -31.50 -39.30 118.71
N ASP A 390 -31.70 -39.30 120.03
CA ASP A 390 -31.20 -40.31 120.97
C ASP A 390 -31.76 -41.70 120.61
N GLN A 391 -33.04 -41.83 120.24
CA GLN A 391 -33.61 -43.08 119.73
C GLN A 391 -33.04 -43.49 118.36
N ILE A 392 -32.78 -42.55 117.46
CA ILE A 392 -32.15 -42.80 116.16
C ILE A 392 -30.70 -43.24 116.36
N ASP A 393 -29.97 -42.63 117.29
CA ASP A 393 -28.58 -42.92 117.61
C ASP A 393 -28.45 -44.23 118.41
N GLU A 394 -29.41 -44.54 119.29
CA GLU A 394 -29.56 -45.86 119.94
C GLU A 394 -29.84 -46.94 118.88
N LEU A 395 -30.86 -46.77 118.04
CA LEU A 395 -31.15 -47.69 116.92
C LEU A 395 -30.00 -47.78 115.90
N ALA A 396 -29.26 -46.70 115.64
CA ALA A 396 -28.10 -46.72 114.78
C ALA A 396 -26.95 -47.47 115.44
N SER A 397 -26.74 -47.30 116.75
CA SER A 397 -25.74 -48.04 117.53
C SER A 397 -26.09 -49.53 117.60
N GLU A 398 -27.36 -49.90 117.78
CA GLU A 398 -27.83 -51.29 117.69
C GLU A 398 -27.61 -51.85 116.29
N LEU A 399 -28.03 -51.14 115.23
CA LEU A 399 -27.81 -51.56 113.84
C LEU A 399 -26.32 -51.66 113.49
N GLU A 400 -25.47 -50.82 114.04
CA GLU A 400 -24.02 -50.85 113.88
C GLU A 400 -23.38 -51.97 114.70
N GLU A 401 -23.91 -52.30 115.88
CA GLU A 401 -23.50 -53.47 116.67
C GLU A 401 -23.92 -54.78 115.97
N TYR A 402 -25.14 -54.86 115.43
CA TYR A 402 -25.59 -55.97 114.57
C TYR A 402 -24.74 -56.11 113.30
N ARG A 403 -24.22 -55.01 112.74
CA ARG A 403 -23.26 -55.04 111.62
C ARG A 403 -21.86 -55.46 112.08
N ALA A 404 -21.41 -55.03 113.25
CA ALA A 404 -20.08 -55.30 113.82
C ALA A 404 -19.94 -56.76 114.31
N GLN A 405 -21.00 -57.33 114.89
CA GLN A 405 -21.06 -58.74 115.28
C GLN A 405 -21.18 -59.69 114.05
N GLY A 406 -21.30 -59.13 112.84
CA GLY A 406 -21.57 -59.84 111.58
C GLY A 406 -20.38 -60.50 110.85
N ARG A 407 -19.27 -60.87 111.51
CA ARG A 407 -18.19 -61.67 110.86
C ARG A 407 -17.59 -62.81 111.72
N LEU A 408 -18.19 -64.00 111.54
CA LEU A 408 -17.57 -65.34 111.49
C LEU A 408 -17.32 -66.15 112.80
N PHE A 409 -18.35 -66.93 113.14
CA PHE A 409 -18.35 -68.33 113.66
C PHE A 409 -18.09 -68.68 115.14
N ARG A 410 -19.20 -68.92 115.88
CA ARG A 410 -19.69 -70.22 116.44
C ARG A 410 -18.65 -71.31 116.83
N PRO A 411 -18.88 -72.19 117.86
CA PRO A 411 -20.16 -72.45 118.56
C PRO A 411 -20.14 -72.80 120.08
N SER A 412 -21.24 -72.56 120.82
CA SER A 412 -21.84 -73.56 121.76
C SER A 412 -23.18 -73.10 122.41
N LEU A 413 -24.29 -73.71 121.98
CA LEU A 413 -25.48 -74.11 122.75
C LEU A 413 -26.29 -73.13 123.65
N LYS A 414 -27.55 -72.87 123.18
CA LYS A 414 -28.82 -72.70 123.96
C LYS A 414 -28.90 -71.47 124.90
N SER A 415 -29.99 -70.68 124.94
CA SER A 415 -31.41 -71.02 124.90
C SER A 415 -32.20 -69.75 124.50
N SER A 416 -33.04 -69.74 123.46
CA SER A 416 -34.51 -69.91 123.56
C SER A 416 -35.30 -68.60 123.58
N LEU A 417 -36.00 -68.34 122.46
CA LEU A 417 -37.41 -67.91 122.36
C LEU A 417 -37.80 -66.54 122.96
N TYR A 418 -38.76 -65.78 122.45
CA TYR A 418 -39.54 -65.73 121.20
C TYR A 418 -40.44 -64.48 121.39
N GLU A 419 -40.96 -64.00 120.28
CA GLU A 419 -42.11 -63.08 120.13
C GLU A 419 -43.34 -63.47 121.00
N GLU A 420 -44.37 -62.58 121.06
CA GLU A 420 -45.65 -62.63 121.84
C GLU A 420 -45.69 -61.76 123.13
N PHE A 421 -46.77 -61.06 123.51
CA PHE A 421 -48.07 -60.76 122.85
C PHE A 421 -48.71 -59.49 123.45
N GLU A 422 -49.70 -58.95 122.74
CA GLU A 422 -50.72 -57.98 123.19
C GLU A 422 -51.74 -58.59 124.19
N THR A 423 -52.64 -57.74 124.72
CA THR A 423 -53.91 -58.07 125.44
C THR A 423 -53.92 -58.71 126.85
N ALA A 424 -54.18 -57.84 127.83
CA ALA A 424 -55.40 -57.79 128.69
C ALA A 424 -55.98 -59.03 129.43
N GLU A 425 -56.04 -58.94 130.76
CA GLU A 425 -57.17 -59.24 131.70
C GLU A 425 -56.66 -59.03 133.16
N GLY A 426 -57.43 -58.76 134.22
CA GLY A 426 -58.89 -58.68 134.34
C GLY A 426 -59.41 -58.90 135.78
N GLY A 427 -59.06 -58.03 136.75
CA GLY A 427 -59.85 -57.74 137.99
C GLY A 427 -60.06 -58.79 139.12
N ALA A 428 -59.82 -58.35 140.38
CA ALA A 428 -60.51 -58.69 141.65
C ALA A 428 -59.57 -58.30 142.84
N LEU A 429 -59.79 -57.24 143.63
CA LEU A 429 -60.89 -56.92 144.57
C LEU A 429 -60.91 -57.81 145.84
N GLU A 430 -60.46 -57.28 146.99
CA GLU A 430 -61.28 -56.99 148.21
C GLU A 430 -60.43 -56.53 149.43
N SER A 431 -61.04 -55.72 150.30
CA SER A 431 -60.70 -55.41 151.72
C SER A 431 -59.39 -54.65 152.07
N ASP A 432 -59.36 -53.72 153.04
CA ASP A 432 -60.46 -53.12 153.84
C ASP A 432 -60.11 -51.74 154.48
N GLN A 433 -61.15 -50.91 154.65
CA GLN A 433 -61.44 -49.91 155.70
C GLN A 433 -60.37 -49.08 156.48
N GLY A 434 -60.55 -47.74 156.43
CA GLY A 434 -60.34 -46.80 157.57
C GLY A 434 -58.92 -46.22 157.77
N LEU A 435 -58.71 -45.01 158.32
CA LEU A 435 -59.61 -44.08 159.02
C LEU A 435 -59.21 -42.60 158.78
N SER A 436 -60.21 -41.73 158.93
CA SER A 436 -60.15 -40.41 159.58
C SER A 436 -58.98 -40.16 160.57
N SER A 437 -58.43 -38.93 160.57
CA SER A 437 -58.25 -38.18 161.83
C SER A 437 -58.11 -36.67 161.60
N GLU A 438 -58.71 -35.90 162.50
CA GLU A 438 -58.53 -34.45 162.69
C GLU A 438 -57.13 -34.09 163.19
N ASP A 439 -56.83 -32.78 163.09
CA ASP A 439 -55.84 -31.96 163.81
C ASP A 439 -54.93 -32.65 164.84
N CYS A 440 -53.61 -32.45 164.68
CA CYS A 440 -52.66 -32.54 165.79
C CYS A 440 -51.67 -31.36 165.78
N ASN A 441 -51.70 -30.60 166.88
CA ASN A 441 -50.68 -29.61 167.22
C ASN A 441 -49.28 -30.25 167.36
N PRO A 442 -48.20 -29.51 167.08
CA PRO A 442 -46.84 -30.02 167.19
C PRO A 442 -46.34 -30.05 168.64
N LEU A 443 -46.26 -31.25 169.25
CA LEU A 443 -45.38 -31.50 170.40
C LEU A 443 -44.79 -32.92 170.36
N ASN A 444 -43.46 -32.99 170.40
CA ASN A 444 -42.57 -34.17 170.49
C ASN A 444 -42.36 -35.05 169.23
N MET A 445 -41.27 -34.74 168.52
CA MET A 445 -40.51 -35.63 167.63
C MET A 445 -39.01 -35.45 167.97
N SER A 446 -38.16 -36.46 167.78
CA SER A 446 -36.79 -36.50 168.36
C SER A 446 -35.70 -35.95 167.44
N ILE A 447 -34.80 -35.13 168.01
CA ILE A 447 -33.73 -34.35 167.35
C ILE A 447 -32.79 -35.19 166.46
N GLU A 448 -32.57 -36.46 166.81
CA GLU A 448 -31.60 -37.32 166.12
C GLU A 448 -32.08 -37.74 164.71
N ALA A 449 -33.40 -37.91 164.52
CA ALA A 449 -34.00 -38.15 163.21
C ALA A 449 -33.98 -36.89 162.32
N GLU A 450 -34.06 -35.72 162.93
CA GLU A 450 -34.02 -34.43 162.24
C GLU A 450 -32.63 -34.16 161.65
N MET A 451 -31.55 -34.40 162.41
CA MET A 451 -30.18 -34.22 161.91
C MET A 451 -29.82 -35.16 160.76
N ALA A 452 -30.27 -36.42 160.78
CA ALA A 452 -29.98 -37.38 159.72
C ALA A 452 -30.70 -37.00 158.42
N ILE A 453 -31.97 -36.60 158.51
CA ILE A 453 -32.73 -36.09 157.38
C ILE A 453 -32.10 -34.80 156.82
N GLU A 454 -31.65 -33.88 157.68
CA GLU A 454 -31.06 -32.63 157.22
C GLU A 454 -29.64 -32.81 156.64
N GLN A 455 -28.83 -33.77 157.13
CA GLN A 455 -27.56 -34.13 156.48
C GLN A 455 -27.75 -34.72 155.07
N VAL A 456 -28.74 -35.59 154.88
CA VAL A 456 -29.02 -36.17 153.55
C VAL A 456 -29.60 -35.13 152.60
N LYS A 457 -30.52 -34.27 153.06
CA LYS A 457 -30.99 -33.11 152.27
C LYS A 457 -29.85 -32.18 151.88
N GLU A 458 -28.93 -31.90 152.80
CA GLU A 458 -27.80 -31.01 152.55
C GLU A 458 -26.79 -31.63 151.56
N GLN A 459 -26.55 -32.94 151.62
CA GLN A 459 -25.75 -33.63 150.60
C GLN A 459 -26.46 -33.60 149.24
N HIS A 460 -27.76 -33.89 149.21
CA HIS A 460 -28.57 -33.84 147.98
C HIS A 460 -28.66 -32.43 147.39
N ARG A 461 -28.70 -31.37 148.21
CA ARG A 461 -28.58 -29.96 147.76
C ARG A 461 -27.26 -29.70 147.04
N ARG A 462 -26.14 -30.21 147.57
CA ARG A 462 -24.81 -30.06 146.92
C ARG A 462 -24.70 -30.85 145.62
N ASP A 463 -25.25 -32.06 145.59
CA ASP A 463 -25.25 -32.88 144.38
C ASP A 463 -26.18 -32.30 143.30
N LEU A 464 -27.34 -31.75 143.69
CA LEU A 464 -28.21 -30.96 142.81
C LEU A 464 -27.51 -29.71 142.30
N HIS A 465 -26.83 -28.93 143.15
CA HIS A 465 -26.10 -27.74 142.69
C HIS A 465 -24.93 -28.07 141.76
N ARG A 466 -24.25 -29.22 141.95
CA ARG A 466 -23.23 -29.70 141.01
C ARG A 466 -23.85 -30.12 139.68
N LEU A 467 -24.92 -30.91 139.66
CA LEU A 467 -25.60 -31.26 138.42
C LEU A 467 -26.22 -30.04 137.72
N GLN A 468 -26.73 -29.07 138.47
CA GLN A 468 -27.19 -27.79 137.92
C GLN A 468 -26.03 -27.02 137.28
N GLN A 469 -24.86 -26.96 137.92
CA GLN A 469 -23.69 -26.31 137.34
C GLN A 469 -23.19 -27.05 136.08
N GLU A 470 -23.10 -28.38 136.11
CA GLU A 470 -22.69 -29.19 134.93
C GLU A 470 -23.72 -29.07 133.78
N LEU A 471 -25.02 -28.95 134.09
CA LEU A 471 -26.06 -28.69 133.09
C LEU A 471 -25.97 -27.26 132.55
N THR A 472 -25.71 -26.25 133.38
CA THR A 472 -25.49 -24.87 132.92
C THR A 472 -24.23 -24.79 132.06
N ASP A 473 -23.10 -25.35 132.49
CA ASP A 473 -21.84 -25.34 131.74
C ASP A 473 -21.96 -26.06 130.37
N THR A 474 -22.81 -27.10 130.26
CA THR A 474 -23.09 -27.79 129.00
C THR A 474 -24.09 -27.05 128.11
N VAL A 475 -25.12 -26.41 128.68
CA VAL A 475 -26.01 -25.51 127.93
C VAL A 475 -25.23 -24.31 127.39
N ASP A 476 -24.43 -23.65 128.22
CA ASP A 476 -23.54 -22.55 127.82
C ASP A 476 -22.57 -22.99 126.69
N HIS A 477 -22.10 -24.23 126.72
CA HIS A 477 -21.25 -24.79 125.64
C HIS A 477 -22.01 -24.96 124.32
N TYR A 478 -23.24 -25.49 124.36
CA TYR A 478 -24.05 -25.69 123.17
C TYR A 478 -24.67 -24.39 122.62
N GLU A 479 -25.11 -23.47 123.47
CA GLU A 479 -25.50 -22.12 123.05
C GLU A 479 -24.34 -21.42 122.35
N LYS A 480 -23.13 -21.52 122.91
CA LYS A 480 -21.94 -20.98 122.27
C LYS A 480 -21.60 -21.64 120.92
N GLN A 481 -21.73 -22.97 120.79
CA GLN A 481 -21.59 -23.62 119.48
C GLN A 481 -22.69 -23.19 118.48
N LEU A 482 -23.92 -23.00 118.95
CA LEU A 482 -25.04 -22.55 118.12
C LEU A 482 -24.81 -21.11 117.62
N ASP A 483 -24.28 -20.23 118.48
CA ASP A 483 -23.95 -18.86 118.09
C ASP A 483 -22.68 -18.81 117.21
N GLU A 484 -21.66 -19.63 117.47
CA GLU A 484 -20.50 -19.78 116.58
C GLU A 484 -20.92 -20.28 115.18
N THR A 485 -21.88 -21.20 115.07
CA THR A 485 -22.41 -21.70 113.78
C THR A 485 -23.34 -20.70 113.09
N LYS A 486 -24.19 -19.95 113.82
CA LYS A 486 -24.95 -18.83 113.25
C LYS A 486 -24.02 -17.75 112.69
N VAL A 487 -23.02 -17.32 113.46
CA VAL A 487 -22.03 -16.33 113.02
C VAL A 487 -21.24 -16.84 111.81
N HIS A 488 -20.97 -18.14 111.73
CA HIS A 488 -20.37 -18.74 110.53
C HIS A 488 -21.29 -18.65 109.31
N GLY A 489 -22.57 -19.02 109.44
CA GLY A 489 -23.56 -18.97 108.35
C GLY A 489 -23.88 -17.54 107.90
N GLU A 490 -24.00 -16.58 108.82
CA GLU A 490 -24.14 -15.15 108.52
C GLU A 490 -22.92 -14.64 107.76
N LYS A 491 -21.71 -15.03 108.18
CA LYS A 491 -20.46 -14.63 107.53
C LYS A 491 -20.31 -15.24 106.13
N GLU A 492 -20.76 -16.47 105.91
CA GLU A 492 -20.82 -17.07 104.57
C GLU A 492 -21.87 -16.39 103.69
N GLN A 493 -23.06 -16.08 104.22
CA GLN A 493 -24.09 -15.34 103.49
C GLN A 493 -23.60 -13.93 103.11
N GLU A 494 -22.91 -13.24 104.01
CA GLU A 494 -22.32 -11.92 103.76
C GLU A 494 -21.17 -12.01 102.74
N SER A 495 -20.34 -13.05 102.80
CA SER A 495 -19.29 -13.32 101.80
C SER A 495 -19.87 -13.57 100.40
N MET A 496 -20.95 -14.34 100.30
CA MET A 496 -21.66 -14.55 99.02
C MET A 496 -22.30 -13.26 98.50
N ARG A 497 -22.91 -12.45 99.38
CA ARG A 497 -23.45 -11.12 99.02
C ARG A 497 -22.36 -10.16 98.55
N GLN A 498 -21.16 -10.23 99.12
CA GLN A 498 -20.02 -9.44 98.68
C GLN A 498 -19.55 -9.90 97.29
N GLN A 499 -19.37 -11.21 97.08
CA GLN A 499 -19.01 -11.77 95.76
C GLN A 499 -20.01 -11.38 94.67
N TYR A 500 -21.32 -11.55 94.88
CA TYR A 500 -22.33 -11.13 93.89
C TYR A 500 -22.32 -9.62 93.62
N ASN A 501 -22.00 -8.78 94.63
CA ASN A 501 -21.85 -7.34 94.42
C ASN A 501 -20.58 -6.99 93.62
N GLU A 502 -19.47 -7.68 93.87
CA GLU A 502 -18.21 -7.52 93.12
C GLU A 502 -18.34 -7.99 91.67
N GLU A 503 -19.01 -9.13 91.43
CA GLU A 503 -19.35 -9.62 90.09
C GLU A 503 -20.29 -8.64 89.36
N ARG A 504 -21.33 -8.14 90.03
CA ARG A 504 -22.20 -7.11 89.44
C ARG A 504 -21.42 -5.83 89.10
N GLN A 505 -20.55 -5.35 89.99
CA GLN A 505 -19.75 -4.14 89.75
C GLN A 505 -18.75 -4.34 88.61
N THR A 506 -18.13 -5.51 88.49
CA THR A 506 -17.23 -5.82 87.37
C THR A 506 -17.98 -5.96 86.04
N MET A 507 -19.17 -6.56 86.03
CA MET A 507 -20.05 -6.57 84.85
C MET A 507 -20.54 -5.15 84.48
N GLU A 508 -20.94 -4.34 85.44
CA GLU A 508 -21.32 -2.93 85.22
C GLU A 508 -20.14 -2.10 84.67
N MET A 509 -18.92 -2.31 85.17
CA MET A 509 -17.71 -1.73 84.58
C MET A 509 -17.51 -2.18 83.13
N GLN A 510 -17.57 -3.48 82.84
CA GLN A 510 -17.43 -4.00 81.46
C GLN A 510 -18.49 -3.41 80.53
N ILE A 511 -19.75 -3.33 80.97
CA ILE A 511 -20.84 -2.68 80.22
C ILE A 511 -20.55 -1.19 79.99
N SER A 512 -19.97 -0.48 80.97
CA SER A 512 -19.60 0.93 80.81
C SER A 512 -18.44 1.14 79.81
N VAL A 513 -17.45 0.24 79.81
CA VAL A 513 -16.31 0.24 78.88
C VAL A 513 -16.78 -0.10 77.46
N LEU A 514 -17.65 -1.11 77.29
CA LEU A 514 -18.24 -1.43 76.00
C LEU A 514 -19.13 -0.31 75.47
N LYS A 515 -19.90 0.37 76.34
CA LYS A 515 -20.69 1.56 75.96
C LYS A 515 -19.83 2.71 75.49
N THR A 516 -18.69 2.98 76.15
CA THR A 516 -17.75 4.01 75.70
C THR A 516 -17.09 3.65 74.37
N GLN A 517 -16.65 2.39 74.20
CA GLN A 517 -16.12 1.90 72.92
C GLN A 517 -17.14 1.97 71.77
N ILE A 518 -18.43 1.69 72.02
CA ILE A 518 -19.48 1.85 71.00
C ILE A 518 -19.64 3.32 70.60
N VAL A 519 -19.57 4.27 71.55
CA VAL A 519 -19.65 5.71 71.25
C VAL A 519 -18.41 6.19 70.49
N GLU A 520 -17.22 5.72 70.86
CA GLU A 520 -15.97 6.00 70.15
C GLU A 520 -16.01 5.47 68.71
N LEU A 521 -16.38 4.20 68.51
CA LEU A 521 -16.53 3.61 67.18
C LEU A 521 -17.63 4.28 66.35
N GLN A 522 -18.70 4.79 66.97
CA GLN A 522 -19.73 5.59 66.28
C GLN A 522 -19.21 6.98 65.88
N ALA A 523 -18.32 7.58 66.67
CA ALA A 523 -17.65 8.83 66.33
C ALA A 523 -16.64 8.63 65.19
N ASP A 524 -15.80 7.60 65.27
CA ASP A 524 -14.86 7.24 64.18
C ASP A 524 -15.62 6.93 62.89
N ALA A 525 -16.72 6.18 62.95
CA ALA A 525 -17.59 5.92 61.81
C ALA A 525 -18.34 7.16 61.31
N ALA A 526 -18.46 8.24 62.10
CA ALA A 526 -18.95 9.53 61.63
C ALA A 526 -17.84 10.32 60.91
N ILE A 527 -16.64 10.38 61.50
CA ILE A 527 -15.46 11.02 60.90
C ILE A 527 -15.13 10.39 59.54
N LEU A 528 -15.06 9.05 59.46
CA LEU A 528 -14.81 8.34 58.20
C LEU A 528 -15.91 8.59 57.14
N ARG A 529 -17.16 8.85 57.56
CA ARG A 529 -18.24 9.24 56.63
C ARG A 529 -18.09 10.68 56.13
N GLU A 530 -17.65 11.60 56.98
CA GLU A 530 -17.32 12.98 56.57
C GLU A 530 -16.10 13.01 55.64
N GLU A 531 -15.05 12.23 55.93
CA GLU A 531 -13.89 12.06 55.05
C GLU A 531 -14.29 11.44 53.70
N GLN A 532 -15.12 10.40 53.69
CA GLN A 532 -15.64 9.80 52.47
C GLN A 532 -16.49 10.80 51.65
N GLN A 533 -17.29 11.66 52.31
CA GLN A 533 -18.03 12.73 51.63
C GLN A 533 -17.10 13.80 51.07
N LYS A 534 -16.08 14.21 51.83
CA LYS A 534 -15.08 15.21 51.42
C LYS A 534 -14.27 14.74 50.22
N ILE A 535 -13.78 13.50 50.24
CA ILE A 535 -13.07 12.88 49.10
C ILE A 535 -14.00 12.77 47.88
N ASN A 536 -15.29 12.43 48.07
CA ASN A 536 -16.26 12.39 46.96
C ASN A 536 -16.62 13.78 46.40
N GLN A 537 -16.51 14.85 47.22
CA GLN A 537 -16.64 16.23 46.76
C GLN A 537 -15.38 16.65 46.01
N GLU A 538 -14.19 16.47 46.60
CA GLU A 538 -12.90 16.76 45.98
C GLU A 538 -12.74 16.04 44.62
N HIS A 539 -13.06 14.75 44.54
CA HIS A 539 -13.06 14.00 43.27
C HIS A 539 -14.12 14.51 42.27
N ASN A 540 -15.28 14.99 42.72
CA ASN A 540 -16.25 15.60 41.80
C ASN A 540 -15.78 16.97 41.31
N ASP A 541 -15.16 17.76 42.17
CA ASP A 541 -14.65 19.08 41.83
C ASP A 541 -13.43 18.96 40.90
N GLU A 542 -12.52 18.01 41.14
CA GLU A 542 -11.45 17.62 40.21
C GLU A 542 -12.01 17.13 38.87
N ARG A 543 -13.03 16.26 38.88
CA ARG A 543 -13.69 15.79 37.64
C ARG A 543 -14.37 16.92 36.88
N ASN A 544 -14.97 17.88 37.58
CA ASN A 544 -15.60 19.05 36.97
C ASN A 544 -14.54 20.03 36.44
N GLN A 545 -13.42 20.22 37.15
CA GLN A 545 -12.30 21.05 36.70
C GLN A 545 -11.65 20.45 35.46
N LEU A 546 -11.31 19.16 35.46
CA LEU A 546 -10.77 18.47 34.28
C LEU A 546 -11.73 18.49 33.08
N GLN A 547 -13.04 18.47 33.33
CA GLN A 547 -14.05 18.63 32.27
C GLN A 547 -14.05 20.06 31.73
N MET A 548 -13.93 21.08 32.59
CA MET A 548 -13.79 22.48 32.17
C MET A 548 -12.50 22.71 31.40
N ASP A 549 -11.36 22.25 31.91
CA ASP A 549 -10.04 22.35 31.26
C ASP A 549 -10.07 21.68 29.87
N PHE A 550 -10.72 20.51 29.74
CA PHE A 550 -10.89 19.82 28.47
C PHE A 550 -11.81 20.57 27.50
N ASP A 551 -12.91 21.15 27.97
CA ASP A 551 -13.79 21.95 27.11
C ASP A 551 -13.16 23.31 26.73
N GLU A 552 -12.34 23.92 27.60
CA GLU A 552 -11.52 25.10 27.29
C GLU A 552 -10.39 24.78 26.30
N GLU A 553 -9.67 23.67 26.47
CA GLU A 553 -8.65 23.20 25.51
C GLU A 553 -9.30 22.92 24.14
N LYS A 554 -10.47 22.29 24.11
CA LYS A 554 -11.23 22.00 22.89
C LYS A 554 -11.75 23.25 22.19
N VAL A 555 -12.16 24.29 22.93
CA VAL A 555 -12.47 25.60 22.34
C VAL A 555 -11.20 26.26 21.82
N SER A 556 -10.11 26.26 22.59
CA SER A 556 -8.81 26.84 22.21
C SER A 556 -8.23 26.19 20.97
N LEU A 557 -8.27 24.85 20.86
CA LEU A 557 -7.84 24.10 19.68
C LEU A 557 -8.72 24.38 18.46
N LYS A 558 -10.03 24.61 18.65
CA LYS A 558 -10.94 24.99 17.56
C LYS A 558 -10.67 26.41 17.08
N GLU A 559 -10.43 27.36 17.99
CA GLU A 559 -10.03 28.72 17.66
C GLU A 559 -8.65 28.77 16.98
N LEU A 560 -7.68 27.97 17.45
CA LEU A 560 -6.38 27.83 16.80
C LEU A 560 -6.51 27.28 15.37
N LEU A 561 -7.34 26.24 15.17
CA LEU A 561 -7.59 25.68 13.85
C LEU A 561 -8.31 26.67 12.92
N GLU A 562 -9.27 27.44 13.44
CA GLU A 562 -9.95 28.51 12.69
C GLU A 562 -8.98 29.64 12.33
N GLN A 563 -8.05 30.02 13.22
CA GLN A 563 -6.98 30.99 12.95
C GLN A 563 -5.97 30.47 11.92
N GLU A 564 -5.47 29.23 12.05
CA GLU A 564 -4.58 28.60 11.06
C GLU A 564 -5.25 28.51 9.67
N HIS A 565 -6.56 28.25 9.63
CA HIS A 565 -7.33 28.31 8.40
C HIS A 565 -7.45 29.74 7.86
N GLU A 566 -7.78 30.74 8.68
CA GLU A 566 -7.90 32.13 8.25
C GLU A 566 -6.56 32.71 7.77
N GLU A 567 -5.47 32.47 8.49
CA GLU A 567 -4.11 32.83 8.08
C GLU A 567 -3.70 32.06 6.82
N GLY A 568 -3.98 30.76 6.74
CA GLY A 568 -3.74 29.96 5.55
C GLY A 568 -4.55 30.40 4.32
N PHE A 569 -5.74 30.97 4.49
CA PHE A 569 -6.49 31.62 3.42
C PHE A 569 -5.90 32.99 3.07
N LYS A 570 -5.47 33.78 4.05
CA LYS A 570 -4.88 35.11 3.88
C LYS A 570 -3.53 35.03 3.16
N VAL A 571 -2.66 34.08 3.52
CA VAL A 571 -1.39 33.81 2.82
C VAL A 571 -1.64 33.35 1.39
N ARG A 572 -2.58 32.42 1.16
CA ARG A 572 -2.94 31.99 -0.21
C ARG A 572 -3.53 33.13 -1.04
N LEU A 573 -4.36 33.99 -0.45
CA LEU A 573 -4.90 35.18 -1.11
C LEU A 573 -3.79 36.16 -1.51
N GLU A 574 -2.84 36.44 -0.61
CA GLU A 574 -1.71 37.34 -0.90
C GLU A 574 -0.71 36.72 -1.89
N GLN A 575 -0.52 35.40 -1.85
CA GLN A 575 0.26 34.66 -2.84
C GLN A 575 -0.40 34.71 -4.23
N VAL A 576 -1.73 34.54 -4.32
CA VAL A 576 -2.47 34.65 -5.59
C VAL A 576 -2.44 36.09 -6.13
N LYS A 577 -2.61 37.10 -5.28
CA LYS A 577 -2.43 38.52 -5.67
C LYS A 577 -1.00 38.79 -6.14
N GLY A 578 0.00 38.25 -5.42
CA GLY A 578 1.42 38.39 -5.76
C GLY A 578 1.73 37.77 -7.12
N ASN A 579 1.29 36.53 -7.34
CA ASN A 579 1.44 35.82 -8.61
C ASN A 579 0.73 36.57 -9.75
N PHE A 580 -0.49 37.05 -9.54
CA PHE A 580 -1.21 37.85 -10.54
C PHE A 580 -0.54 39.20 -10.81
N SER A 581 0.06 39.84 -9.80
CA SER A 581 0.82 41.08 -9.99
C SER A 581 2.10 40.85 -10.81
N LYS A 582 2.81 39.75 -10.55
CA LYS A 582 3.98 39.31 -11.32
C LYS A 582 3.61 38.95 -12.75
N GLU A 583 2.61 38.09 -12.97
CA GLU A 583 2.14 37.72 -14.31
C GLU A 583 1.72 38.96 -15.11
N ARG A 584 1.07 39.94 -14.47
CA ARG A 584 0.73 41.22 -15.09
C ARG A 584 1.99 42.05 -15.42
N GLU A 585 2.99 42.09 -14.54
CA GLU A 585 4.25 42.79 -14.78
C GLU A 585 5.09 42.11 -15.87
N ASP A 586 5.16 40.78 -15.88
CA ASP A 586 5.80 39.96 -16.91
C ASP A 586 5.10 40.15 -18.26
N LEU A 587 3.77 40.20 -18.31
CA LEU A 587 3.02 40.51 -19.53
C LEU A 587 3.27 41.95 -20.02
N VAL A 588 3.41 42.92 -19.11
CA VAL A 588 3.79 44.30 -19.47
C VAL A 588 5.24 44.36 -19.97
N GLN A 589 6.20 43.69 -19.32
CA GLN A 589 7.59 43.65 -19.78
C GLN A 589 7.74 42.91 -21.11
N ASN A 590 7.05 41.79 -21.30
CA ASN A 590 6.99 41.09 -22.59
C ASN A 590 6.34 41.98 -23.67
N GLY A 591 5.31 42.75 -23.33
CA GLY A 591 4.71 43.75 -24.20
C GLY A 591 5.71 44.83 -24.63
N VAL A 592 6.40 45.45 -23.67
CA VAL A 592 7.44 46.48 -23.92
C VAL A 592 8.61 45.92 -24.72
N TRP A 593 9.10 44.71 -24.38
CA TRP A 593 10.18 44.04 -25.11
C TRP A 593 9.77 43.70 -26.55
N MET A 594 8.53 43.24 -26.75
CA MET A 594 8.01 42.94 -28.09
C MET A 594 7.76 44.20 -28.90
N GLU A 595 7.32 45.30 -28.27
CA GLU A 595 7.21 46.62 -28.90
C GLU A 595 8.59 47.17 -29.29
N GLU A 596 9.60 47.04 -28.43
CA GLU A 596 10.97 47.47 -28.74
C GLU A 596 11.62 46.60 -29.82
N LYS A 597 11.37 45.28 -29.81
CA LYS A 597 11.78 44.38 -30.89
C LYS A 597 11.07 44.69 -32.21
N MET A 598 9.79 45.08 -32.18
CA MET A 598 9.09 45.61 -33.35
C MET A 598 9.70 46.94 -33.81
N ARG A 599 10.05 47.84 -32.89
CA ARG A 599 10.73 49.11 -33.19
C ARG A 599 12.07 48.88 -33.89
N LEU A 600 12.87 47.94 -33.40
CA LEU A 600 14.16 47.55 -34.00
C LEU A 600 13.97 46.92 -35.38
N LEU A 601 13.01 46.00 -35.55
CA LEU A 601 12.70 45.42 -36.87
C LEU A 601 12.17 46.47 -37.87
N VAL A 602 11.38 47.44 -37.40
CA VAL A 602 10.94 48.58 -38.22
C VAL A 602 12.13 49.46 -38.60
N GLN A 603 13.01 49.82 -37.66
CA GLN A 603 14.22 50.59 -37.95
C GLN A 603 15.17 49.85 -38.90
N GLU A 604 15.28 48.52 -38.81
CA GLU A 604 16.14 47.71 -39.68
C GLU A 604 15.54 47.58 -41.10
N LEU A 605 14.20 47.48 -41.22
CA LEU A 605 13.50 47.58 -42.50
C LEU A 605 13.59 48.98 -43.10
N GLU A 606 13.39 50.04 -42.32
CA GLU A 606 13.56 51.43 -42.74
C GLU A 606 15.00 51.71 -43.19
N ARG A 607 16.00 51.20 -42.46
CA ARG A 607 17.42 51.27 -42.84
C ARG A 607 17.67 50.51 -44.15
N GLY A 608 17.12 49.30 -44.30
CA GLY A 608 17.21 48.52 -45.54
C GLY A 608 16.57 49.22 -46.75
N PHE A 609 15.39 49.83 -46.58
CA PHE A 609 14.77 50.66 -47.62
C PHE A 609 15.57 51.93 -47.90
N HIS A 610 16.16 52.56 -46.88
CA HIS A 610 17.01 53.74 -47.05
C HIS A 610 18.32 53.41 -47.78
N GLU A 611 18.97 52.29 -47.45
CA GLU A 611 20.16 51.77 -48.13
C GLU A 611 19.84 51.36 -49.58
N GLN A 612 18.69 50.74 -49.85
CA GLN A 612 18.23 50.43 -51.22
C GLN A 612 17.95 51.71 -52.02
N LEU A 613 17.24 52.68 -51.45
CA LEU A 613 16.98 53.99 -52.08
C LEU A 613 18.29 54.75 -52.35
N LYS A 614 19.24 54.70 -51.41
CA LYS A 614 20.55 55.33 -51.55
C LYS A 614 21.37 54.64 -52.65
N SER A 615 21.45 53.31 -52.64
CA SER A 615 22.12 52.53 -53.70
C SER A 615 21.50 52.76 -55.08
N LEU A 616 20.17 52.86 -55.17
CA LEU A 616 19.47 53.15 -56.42
C LEU A 616 19.73 54.58 -56.90
N THR A 617 19.81 55.54 -55.96
CA THR A 617 20.16 56.93 -56.26
C THR A 617 21.63 57.05 -56.71
N GLU A 618 22.55 56.34 -56.06
CA GLU A 618 23.97 56.28 -56.46
C GLU A 618 24.15 55.55 -57.80
N GLN A 619 23.37 54.51 -58.08
CA GLN A 619 23.30 53.90 -59.41
C GLN A 619 22.81 54.89 -60.47
N HIS A 620 21.69 55.58 -60.24
CA HIS A 620 21.21 56.60 -61.19
C HIS A 620 22.16 57.79 -61.36
N VAL A 621 22.87 58.21 -60.30
CA VAL A 621 23.90 59.25 -60.42
C VAL A 621 25.08 58.75 -61.25
N THR A 622 25.60 57.54 -60.99
CA THR A 622 26.73 56.97 -61.74
C THR A 622 26.36 56.57 -63.17
N GLU A 623 25.12 56.14 -63.44
CA GLU A 623 24.58 55.95 -64.80
C GLU A 623 24.46 57.29 -65.52
N ARG A 624 23.94 58.33 -64.86
CA ARG A 624 23.86 59.67 -65.44
C ARG A 624 25.25 60.23 -65.73
N GLU A 625 26.21 60.06 -64.82
CA GLU A 625 27.60 60.48 -65.01
C GLU A 625 28.28 59.69 -66.13
N LYS A 626 28.08 58.38 -66.23
CA LYS A 626 28.55 57.56 -67.36
C LYS A 626 27.93 58.00 -68.68
N LEU A 627 26.62 58.19 -68.76
CA LEU A 627 25.95 58.66 -69.98
C LEU A 627 26.41 60.07 -70.37
N GLN A 628 26.66 60.94 -69.38
CA GLN A 628 27.15 62.30 -69.59
C GLN A 628 28.63 62.32 -69.98
N GLN A 629 29.43 61.38 -69.48
CA GLN A 629 30.81 61.14 -69.90
C GLN A 629 30.87 60.49 -71.30
N GLU A 630 30.07 59.48 -71.61
CA GLU A 630 29.95 58.91 -72.97
C GLU A 630 29.49 59.96 -73.99
N LEU A 631 28.61 60.89 -73.59
CA LEU A 631 28.15 61.96 -74.48
C LEU A 631 29.24 63.04 -74.66
N LEU A 632 30.05 63.32 -73.63
CA LEU A 632 31.26 64.14 -73.75
C LEU A 632 32.34 63.45 -74.59
N GLU A 633 32.61 62.17 -74.38
CA GLU A 633 33.57 61.37 -75.15
C GLU A 633 33.12 61.22 -76.61
N ARG A 634 31.82 61.04 -76.89
CA ARG A 634 31.29 61.13 -78.27
C ARG A 634 31.48 62.52 -78.85
N HIS A 635 31.17 63.60 -78.13
CA HIS A 635 31.39 64.95 -78.66
C HIS A 635 32.87 65.29 -78.84
N GLU A 636 33.76 64.77 -77.99
CA GLU A 636 35.20 64.95 -78.10
C GLU A 636 35.77 64.08 -79.24
N GLN A 637 35.25 62.87 -79.46
CA GLN A 637 35.50 62.05 -80.65
C GLN A 637 34.99 62.73 -81.92
N GLU A 638 33.75 63.23 -81.97
CA GLU A 638 33.21 64.00 -83.10
C GLU A 638 34.03 65.27 -83.37
N LEU A 639 34.51 65.96 -82.33
CA LEU A 639 35.43 67.09 -82.46
C LEU A 639 36.82 66.66 -82.96
N GLN A 640 37.31 65.50 -82.54
CA GLN A 640 38.61 64.98 -82.95
C GLN A 640 38.57 64.38 -84.36
N GLU A 641 37.46 63.74 -84.75
CA GLU A 641 37.13 63.30 -86.10
C GLU A 641 36.93 64.51 -87.01
N SER A 642 36.15 65.52 -86.62
CA SER A 642 36.01 66.75 -87.41
C SER A 642 37.31 67.56 -87.50
N ARG A 643 38.19 67.50 -86.48
CA ARG A 643 39.57 68.02 -86.56
C ARG A 643 40.43 67.18 -87.48
N TYR A 644 40.37 65.85 -87.39
CA TYR A 644 41.12 64.95 -88.25
C TYR A 644 40.64 65.02 -89.71
N GLU A 645 39.35 65.21 -89.96
CA GLU A 645 38.79 65.53 -91.28
C GLU A 645 39.20 66.92 -91.75
N ALA A 646 39.23 67.94 -90.87
CA ALA A 646 39.74 69.27 -91.24
C ALA A 646 41.26 69.29 -91.46
N GLU A 647 42.01 68.42 -90.79
CA GLU A 647 43.45 68.23 -90.94
C GLU A 647 43.76 67.36 -92.15
N GLN A 648 42.98 66.30 -92.43
CA GLN A 648 42.98 65.53 -93.68
C GLN A 648 42.59 66.43 -94.86
N LEU A 649 41.53 67.25 -94.76
CA LEU A 649 41.18 68.23 -95.79
C LEU A 649 42.21 69.35 -95.88
N GLY A 650 42.95 69.64 -94.81
CA GLY A 650 44.08 70.58 -94.78
C GLY A 650 45.32 70.03 -95.47
N GLU A 651 45.64 68.77 -95.21
CA GLU A 651 46.67 67.97 -95.85
C GLU A 651 46.31 67.71 -97.31
N GLU A 652 45.07 67.35 -97.64
CA GLU A 652 44.55 67.25 -99.01
C GLU A 652 44.56 68.61 -99.69
N ASN A 653 44.25 69.74 -99.04
CA ASN A 653 44.41 71.06 -99.66
C ASN A 653 45.89 71.46 -99.81
N ALA A 654 46.79 70.96 -98.96
CA ALA A 654 48.23 71.16 -99.09
C ALA A 654 48.83 70.26 -100.17
N ILE A 655 48.38 69.00 -100.27
CA ILE A 655 48.70 68.02 -101.30
C ILE A 655 48.14 68.52 -102.62
N LEU A 656 46.87 68.91 -102.73
CA LEU A 656 46.28 69.52 -103.94
C LEU A 656 46.94 70.85 -104.30
N LYS A 657 47.45 71.67 -103.36
CA LYS A 657 48.29 72.83 -103.71
C LYS A 657 49.68 72.43 -104.21
N ASN A 658 50.31 71.45 -103.57
CA ASN A 658 51.60 70.90 -103.97
C ASN A 658 51.48 70.12 -105.29
N GLU A 659 50.32 69.55 -105.57
CA GLU A 659 49.96 68.82 -106.78
C GLU A 659 49.49 69.79 -107.88
N ILE A 660 48.86 70.93 -107.57
CA ILE A 660 48.63 72.01 -108.55
C ILE A 660 49.95 72.71 -108.91
N THR A 661 50.91 72.82 -108.00
CA THR A 661 52.26 73.31 -108.32
C THR A 661 53.07 72.26 -109.08
N LEU A 662 53.08 71.00 -108.63
CA LEU A 662 53.66 69.88 -109.38
C LEU A 662 52.99 69.68 -110.74
N LEU A 663 51.68 69.83 -110.92
CA LEU A 663 50.99 69.73 -112.21
C LEU A 663 51.21 70.96 -113.10
N ASN A 664 51.63 72.10 -112.57
CA ASN A 664 52.14 73.23 -113.37
C ASN A 664 53.59 73.01 -113.80
N GLU A 665 54.42 72.43 -112.93
CA GLU A 665 55.80 72.07 -113.23
C GLU A 665 55.88 70.85 -114.16
N GLU A 666 55.10 69.80 -113.90
CA GLU A 666 54.81 68.67 -114.79
C GLU A 666 53.99 69.10 -116.01
N GLY A 667 53.17 70.14 -115.96
CA GLY A 667 52.52 70.71 -117.14
C GLY A 667 53.52 71.40 -118.07
N SER A 668 54.53 72.05 -117.49
CA SER A 668 55.66 72.65 -118.21
C SER A 668 56.62 71.58 -118.74
N MET A 669 56.96 70.59 -117.90
CA MET A 669 57.78 69.44 -118.28
C MET A 669 57.06 68.53 -119.27
N SER A 670 55.75 68.35 -119.20
CA SER A 670 54.96 67.55 -120.15
C SER A 670 54.70 68.27 -121.47
N ASN A 671 54.73 69.59 -121.53
CA ASN A 671 54.80 70.30 -122.81
C ASN A 671 56.15 70.09 -123.52
N LEU A 672 57.24 69.95 -122.75
CA LEU A 672 58.55 69.51 -123.27
C LEU A 672 58.53 68.01 -123.62
N LYS A 673 57.97 67.17 -122.75
CA LYS A 673 57.92 65.71 -122.91
C LYS A 673 56.91 65.25 -123.98
N LEU A 674 55.86 66.01 -124.29
CA LEU A 674 54.98 65.79 -125.46
C LEU A 674 55.72 65.99 -126.78
N ARG A 675 56.72 66.89 -126.81
CA ARG A 675 57.59 67.10 -127.97
C ARG A 675 58.53 65.91 -128.18
N GLU A 676 59.04 65.32 -127.11
CA GLU A 676 59.86 64.09 -127.14
C GLU A 676 59.01 62.82 -127.38
N LEU A 677 57.84 62.72 -126.74
CA LEU A 677 56.92 61.59 -126.86
C LEU A 677 56.31 61.46 -128.25
N ASN A 678 56.07 62.57 -128.97
CA ASN A 678 55.73 62.48 -130.39
C ASN A 678 56.88 61.86 -131.22
N GLY A 679 58.14 62.16 -130.89
CA GLY A 679 59.30 61.49 -131.50
C GLY A 679 59.36 59.99 -131.17
N SER A 680 59.19 59.62 -129.90
CA SER A 680 59.23 58.21 -129.48
C SER A 680 57.98 57.40 -129.87
N ARG A 681 56.84 58.06 -130.18
CA ARG A 681 55.62 57.40 -130.68
C ARG A 681 55.82 56.84 -132.08
N GLU A 682 56.58 57.54 -132.92
CA GLU A 682 57.03 57.06 -134.23
C GLU A 682 57.94 55.81 -134.08
N GLU A 683 58.84 55.79 -133.09
CA GLU A 683 59.69 54.62 -132.79
C GLU A 683 58.91 53.43 -132.18
N LEU A 684 57.94 53.71 -131.32
CA LEU A 684 57.06 52.69 -130.73
C LEU A 684 56.18 52.02 -131.79
N TRP A 685 55.75 52.74 -132.82
CA TRP A 685 55.06 52.15 -133.97
C TRP A 685 55.93 51.12 -134.70
N GLN A 686 57.24 51.37 -134.85
CA GLN A 686 58.16 50.38 -135.41
C GLN A 686 58.35 49.15 -134.49
N LYS A 687 58.37 49.35 -133.16
CA LYS A 687 58.48 48.25 -132.18
C LYS A 687 57.21 47.41 -132.02
N ILE A 688 56.01 47.99 -132.21
CA ILE A 688 54.75 47.24 -132.16
C ILE A 688 54.68 46.23 -133.33
N GLU A 689 55.20 46.60 -134.50
CA GLU A 689 55.28 45.69 -135.65
C GLU A 689 56.29 44.53 -135.45
N THR A 690 57.32 44.69 -134.61
CA THR A 690 58.19 43.57 -134.21
C THR A 690 57.52 42.67 -133.16
N VAL A 691 56.87 43.23 -132.14
CA VAL A 691 56.12 42.46 -131.12
C VAL A 691 54.95 41.67 -131.74
N ARG A 692 54.32 42.19 -132.80
CA ARG A 692 53.27 41.47 -133.55
C ARG A 692 53.80 40.17 -134.18
N LYS A 693 55.07 40.12 -134.60
CA LYS A 693 55.72 38.93 -135.16
C LYS A 693 56.12 37.93 -134.06
N GLU A 694 56.51 38.41 -132.89
CA GLU A 694 56.81 37.58 -131.71
C GLU A 694 55.55 36.91 -131.12
N LYS A 695 54.40 37.61 -131.12
CA LYS A 695 53.11 37.05 -130.67
C LYS A 695 52.71 35.77 -131.43
N VAL A 696 53.04 35.68 -132.73
CA VAL A 696 52.79 34.48 -133.55
C VAL A 696 53.69 33.30 -133.16
N ALA A 697 54.91 33.57 -132.67
CA ALA A 697 55.81 32.53 -132.17
C ALA A 697 55.37 31.99 -130.81
N VAL A 698 54.91 32.86 -129.90
CA VAL A 698 54.40 32.45 -128.57
C VAL A 698 53.13 31.60 -128.69
N GLN A 699 52.23 31.91 -129.64
CA GLN A 699 51.01 31.10 -129.85
C GLN A 699 51.33 29.65 -130.24
N LYS A 700 52.37 29.41 -131.04
CA LYS A 700 52.86 28.05 -131.36
C LYS A 700 53.46 27.30 -130.16
N MET A 701 53.97 28.03 -129.16
CA MET A 701 54.56 27.43 -127.95
C MET A 701 53.46 26.97 -126.97
N VAL A 702 52.36 27.73 -126.89
CA VAL A 702 51.15 27.37 -126.11
C VAL A 702 50.50 26.08 -126.61
N ASP A 703 50.41 25.89 -127.94
CA ASP A 703 49.84 24.68 -128.53
C ASP A 703 50.70 23.42 -128.25
N ASN A 704 52.02 23.59 -128.08
CA ASN A 704 52.93 22.50 -127.74
C ASN A 704 52.80 22.07 -126.26
N LEU A 705 52.59 23.03 -125.34
CA LEU A 705 52.31 22.74 -123.93
C LEU A 705 50.94 22.07 -123.73
N LYS A 706 49.93 22.46 -124.54
CA LYS A 706 48.62 21.76 -124.60
C LYS A 706 48.73 20.28 -124.97
N LYS A 707 49.76 19.90 -125.74
CA LYS A 707 50.04 18.50 -126.10
C LYS A 707 50.61 17.72 -124.91
N GLN A 708 51.57 18.29 -124.18
CA GLN A 708 52.16 17.67 -122.98
C GLN A 708 51.14 17.43 -121.85
N VAL A 709 50.15 18.31 -121.70
CA VAL A 709 49.04 18.12 -120.74
C VAL A 709 48.14 16.93 -121.13
N SER A 710 47.97 16.66 -122.42
CA SER A 710 47.23 15.48 -122.90
C SER A 710 47.97 14.18 -122.59
N ASP A 711 49.29 14.15 -122.77
CA ASP A 711 50.13 12.97 -122.51
C ASP A 711 50.20 12.60 -121.02
N LEU A 712 50.16 13.59 -120.12
CA LEU A 712 50.04 13.36 -118.67
C LEU A 712 48.68 12.79 -118.27
N LYS A 713 47.61 13.17 -118.98
CA LYS A 713 46.24 12.68 -118.70
C LYS A 713 46.08 11.20 -119.06
N ALA A 714 46.72 10.74 -120.14
CA ALA A 714 46.79 9.31 -120.48
C ALA A 714 47.59 8.49 -119.45
N ARG A 715 48.63 9.10 -118.84
CA ARG A 715 49.48 8.43 -117.84
C ARG A 715 48.77 8.14 -116.51
N ASN A 716 47.78 8.95 -116.13
CA ASN A 716 46.94 8.67 -114.95
C ASN A 716 45.99 7.48 -115.17
N GLN A 717 45.40 7.33 -116.36
CA GLN A 717 44.51 6.20 -116.68
C GLN A 717 45.24 4.85 -116.67
N GLN A 718 46.55 4.84 -116.95
CA GLN A 718 47.39 3.65 -116.82
C GLN A 718 47.53 3.18 -115.36
N LEU A 719 47.66 4.12 -114.41
CA LEU A 719 47.79 3.80 -112.97
C LEU A 719 46.47 3.29 -112.35
N GLU A 720 45.32 3.74 -112.86
CA GLU A 720 44.02 3.21 -112.46
C GLU A 720 43.85 1.73 -112.86
N PHE A 721 44.43 1.31 -114.01
CA PHE A 721 44.42 -0.08 -114.45
C PHE A 721 45.32 -0.99 -113.59
N GLU A 722 46.49 -0.50 -113.19
CA GLU A 722 47.41 -1.22 -112.28
C GLU A 722 46.81 -1.39 -110.86
N ASN A 723 46.03 -0.41 -110.38
CA ASN A 723 45.29 -0.53 -109.11
C ASN A 723 44.16 -1.59 -109.17
N ALA A 724 43.54 -1.80 -110.33
CA ALA A 724 42.53 -2.85 -110.50
C ALA A 724 43.16 -4.27 -110.42
N GLU A 725 44.34 -4.48 -111.00
CA GLU A 725 45.06 -5.76 -110.89
C GLU A 725 45.52 -6.09 -109.46
N LEU A 726 45.91 -5.09 -108.67
CA LEU A 726 46.28 -5.28 -107.27
C LEU A 726 45.08 -5.72 -106.41
N SER A 727 43.89 -5.18 -106.68
CA SER A 727 42.65 -5.61 -106.02
C SER A 727 42.31 -7.08 -106.32
N GLN A 728 42.54 -7.54 -107.56
CA GLN A 728 42.33 -8.94 -107.96
C GLN A 728 43.35 -9.92 -107.32
N LYS A 729 44.55 -9.46 -106.95
CA LYS A 729 45.51 -10.26 -106.15
C LYS A 729 45.10 -10.36 -104.69
N ASN A 730 44.45 -9.34 -104.13
CA ASN A 730 44.12 -9.31 -102.71
C ASN A 730 43.01 -10.32 -102.33
N SER A 731 42.03 -10.56 -103.21
CA SER A 731 41.01 -11.60 -103.01
C SER A 731 41.58 -13.03 -103.04
N LYS A 732 42.73 -13.25 -103.69
CA LYS A 732 43.41 -14.55 -103.72
C LYS A 732 44.11 -14.88 -102.40
N ASN A 733 44.71 -13.88 -101.75
CA ASN A 733 45.32 -14.02 -100.42
C ASN A 733 44.27 -14.31 -99.32
N GLN A 734 43.00 -13.96 -99.55
CA GLN A 734 41.91 -14.23 -98.59
C GLN A 734 41.51 -15.72 -98.52
N ALA A 735 41.84 -16.52 -99.55
CA ALA A 735 41.65 -17.97 -99.54
C ALA A 735 42.72 -18.69 -98.69
N ASP A 736 43.99 -18.26 -98.76
CA ASP A 736 45.10 -18.90 -98.03
C ASP A 736 45.00 -18.69 -96.50
N VAL A 737 44.31 -17.63 -96.05
CA VAL A 737 43.99 -17.39 -94.63
C VAL A 737 42.96 -18.41 -94.09
N GLN A 738 42.13 -19.02 -94.96
CA GLN A 738 41.17 -20.04 -94.53
C GLN A 738 41.81 -21.43 -94.32
N ASP A 739 42.89 -21.79 -95.05
CA ASP A 739 43.66 -23.03 -94.79
C ASP A 739 44.43 -22.96 -93.46
N LEU A 740 44.98 -21.79 -93.13
CA LEU A 740 45.71 -21.58 -91.88
C LEU A 740 44.84 -21.73 -90.63
N ASN A 741 43.55 -21.33 -90.70
CA ASN A 741 42.60 -21.54 -89.61
C ASN A 741 42.28 -23.03 -89.35
N GLN A 742 42.40 -23.92 -90.35
CA GLN A 742 42.28 -25.37 -90.14
C GLN A 742 43.55 -26.04 -89.57
N ARG A 743 44.66 -25.31 -89.47
CA ARG A 743 45.92 -25.81 -88.89
C ARG A 743 46.07 -25.46 -87.41
N LEU A 744 45.52 -24.34 -86.94
CA LEU A 744 45.51 -23.98 -85.51
C LEU A 744 44.70 -24.96 -84.65
N GLY A 745 43.63 -25.56 -85.19
CA GLY A 745 42.86 -26.62 -84.52
C GLY A 745 43.63 -27.92 -84.22
N ARG A 746 44.87 -28.08 -84.73
CA ARG A 746 45.74 -29.23 -84.40
C ARG A 746 46.77 -28.91 -83.31
N MET A 747 47.03 -27.63 -83.01
CA MET A 747 47.97 -27.19 -81.96
C MET A 747 47.38 -27.33 -80.54
N LEU A 748 46.06 -27.43 -80.40
CA LEU A 748 45.34 -27.67 -79.13
C LEU A 748 45.45 -29.12 -78.60
N ARG A 749 46.39 -29.94 -79.10
CA ARG A 749 46.68 -31.29 -78.59
C ARG A 749 48.13 -31.49 -78.13
N GLN A 750 48.88 -30.42 -77.90
CA GLN A 750 50.31 -30.51 -77.54
C GLN A 750 50.76 -29.53 -76.44
N ARG A 751 49.87 -29.17 -75.51
CA ARG A 751 50.23 -28.44 -74.27
C ARG A 751 49.58 -28.98 -72.99
N GLU A 752 49.25 -30.26 -72.98
CA GLU A 752 48.97 -31.05 -71.77
C GLU A 752 50.01 -32.16 -71.63
N LYS A 753 51.15 -31.83 -71.01
CA LYS A 753 52.07 -32.74 -70.28
C LYS A 753 53.25 -31.92 -69.71
N GLU A 754 53.72 -32.34 -68.54
CA GLU A 754 54.85 -31.78 -67.76
C GLU A 754 54.58 -30.39 -67.13
N ALA A 755 54.66 -30.14 -65.82
CA ALA A 755 54.82 -30.97 -64.60
C ALA A 755 54.33 -30.11 -63.37
N GLY A 756 53.98 -30.61 -62.18
CA GLY A 756 53.85 -31.97 -61.65
C GLY A 756 53.40 -31.98 -60.16
N LYS A 757 53.05 -33.17 -59.64
CA LYS A 757 53.05 -33.70 -58.24
C LYS A 757 53.55 -32.76 -57.11
N CYS A 758 53.07 -32.75 -55.86
CA CYS A 758 52.05 -33.49 -55.07
C CYS A 758 51.76 -32.62 -53.79
N THR A 759 51.04 -32.98 -52.71
CA THR A 759 50.51 -34.26 -52.17
C THR A 759 49.21 -33.96 -51.36
N LEU A 760 48.43 -34.97 -50.96
CA LEU A 760 47.30 -34.83 -50.00
C LEU A 760 47.36 -35.86 -48.83
N GLU A 761 48.46 -36.59 -48.67
CA GLU A 761 48.56 -37.70 -47.69
C GLU A 761 49.11 -37.30 -46.31
N GLU A 762 49.55 -36.06 -46.12
CA GLU A 762 50.17 -35.62 -44.85
C GLU A 762 49.12 -35.21 -43.81
N TRP A 763 47.99 -34.65 -44.24
CA TRP A 763 46.91 -34.18 -43.36
C TRP A 763 46.19 -35.33 -42.63
N GLU A 764 46.14 -36.52 -43.23
CA GLU A 764 45.43 -37.68 -42.66
C GLU A 764 46.29 -38.49 -41.69
N ARG A 765 47.63 -38.34 -41.74
CA ARG A 765 48.56 -38.93 -40.77
C ARG A 765 48.61 -38.13 -39.47
N GLU A 766 48.50 -36.81 -39.54
CA GLU A 766 48.48 -35.92 -38.37
C GLU A 766 47.21 -36.11 -37.52
N LYS A 767 46.06 -36.31 -38.19
CA LYS A 767 44.76 -36.58 -37.58
C LYS A 767 44.70 -37.89 -36.78
N SER A 768 45.51 -38.89 -37.16
CA SER A 768 45.62 -40.16 -36.43
C SER A 768 46.52 -40.04 -35.19
N ARG A 769 47.55 -39.19 -35.24
CA ARG A 769 48.52 -38.98 -34.16
C ARG A 769 47.87 -38.36 -32.91
N LEU A 770 46.99 -37.37 -33.11
CA LEU A 770 46.21 -36.73 -32.02
C LEU A 770 45.15 -37.64 -31.37
N LYS A 771 44.85 -38.81 -31.96
CA LYS A 771 43.88 -39.77 -31.41
C LYS A 771 44.53 -40.80 -30.47
N GLU A 772 45.85 -40.97 -30.57
CA GLU A 772 46.65 -41.91 -29.75
C GLU A 772 47.09 -41.27 -28.42
N GLU A 773 47.33 -39.95 -28.39
CA GLU A 773 47.72 -39.23 -27.17
C GLU A 773 46.56 -39.10 -26.15
N LEU A 774 45.30 -39.15 -26.60
CA LEU A 774 44.12 -39.04 -25.72
C LEU A 774 43.93 -40.25 -24.79
N GLU A 775 44.23 -41.48 -25.24
CA GLU A 775 44.13 -42.67 -24.38
C GLU A 775 45.38 -42.87 -23.48
N ASN A 776 46.53 -42.29 -23.84
CA ASN A 776 47.73 -42.33 -22.99
C ASN A 776 47.60 -41.46 -21.71
N CYS A 777 46.66 -40.51 -21.69
CA CYS A 777 46.27 -39.76 -20.48
C CYS A 777 45.32 -40.52 -19.55
N LYS A 778 44.64 -41.56 -20.03
CA LYS A 778 43.61 -42.31 -19.27
C LYS A 778 44.20 -43.42 -18.40
N VAL A 779 45.34 -43.98 -18.79
CA VAL A 779 46.06 -45.01 -18.01
C VAL A 779 46.77 -44.41 -16.78
N LYS A 780 47.22 -43.14 -16.86
CA LYS A 780 47.97 -42.47 -15.78
C LYS A 780 47.11 -42.01 -14.60
N SER A 781 45.79 -41.90 -14.75
CA SER A 781 44.88 -41.65 -13.63
C SER A 781 44.61 -42.92 -12.81
N SER A 782 44.52 -44.07 -13.47
CA SER A 782 44.26 -45.37 -12.82
C SER A 782 45.36 -45.80 -11.85
N THR A 783 46.64 -45.55 -12.16
CA THR A 783 47.76 -45.90 -11.27
C THR A 783 47.81 -45.07 -9.98
N ARG A 784 47.18 -43.90 -9.96
CA ARG A 784 47.23 -42.97 -8.81
C ARG A 784 46.18 -43.30 -7.73
N VAL A 785 45.13 -44.05 -8.08
CA VAL A 785 44.04 -44.43 -7.16
C VAL A 785 44.48 -45.59 -6.24
N SER A 786 45.09 -46.65 -6.77
CA SER A 786 45.59 -47.78 -5.96
C SER A 786 46.73 -47.41 -5.00
N SER A 787 47.42 -46.28 -5.24
CA SER A 787 48.40 -45.71 -4.30
C SER A 787 47.76 -45.05 -3.07
N LEU A 788 46.49 -44.65 -3.13
CA LEU A 788 45.78 -44.00 -2.02
C LEU A 788 44.98 -45.02 -1.18
N GLU A 789 44.52 -46.11 -1.80
CA GLU A 789 43.85 -47.21 -1.10
C GLU A 789 44.80 -47.98 -0.14
N THR A 790 46.10 -48.01 -0.44
CA THR A 790 47.10 -48.70 0.40
C THR A 790 47.46 -47.92 1.67
N GLU A 791 47.55 -46.59 1.64
CA GLU A 791 47.75 -45.78 2.86
C GLU A 791 46.48 -45.72 3.75
N LEU A 792 45.27 -45.88 3.18
CA LEU A 792 44.01 -45.95 3.95
C LEU A 792 43.84 -47.27 4.74
N SER A 793 44.58 -48.32 4.37
CA SER A 793 44.64 -49.57 5.15
C SER A 793 45.62 -49.50 6.34
N LYS A 794 46.62 -48.62 6.26
CA LYS A 794 47.69 -48.44 7.25
C LYS A 794 47.23 -47.60 8.45
N THR A 795 46.42 -46.57 8.22
CA THR A 795 45.81 -45.74 9.28
C THR A 795 44.80 -46.52 10.12
N LYS A 796 44.07 -47.48 9.55
CA LYS A 796 43.17 -48.40 10.29
C LYS A 796 43.90 -49.33 11.27
N PHE A 797 45.19 -49.63 11.04
CA PHE A 797 45.98 -50.43 11.98
C PHE A 797 46.35 -49.64 13.24
N GLN A 798 46.60 -48.33 13.13
CA GLN A 798 46.93 -47.48 14.28
C GLN A 798 45.73 -47.22 15.21
N THR A 799 44.50 -47.18 14.69
CA THR A 799 43.30 -47.00 15.51
C THR A 799 43.05 -48.19 16.46
N HIS A 800 43.31 -49.41 16.00
CA HIS A 800 43.08 -50.63 16.80
C HIS A 800 44.06 -50.75 17.98
N VAL A 801 45.28 -50.21 17.88
CA VAL A 801 46.28 -50.24 18.98
C VAL A 801 45.84 -49.33 20.13
N LEU A 802 45.35 -48.12 19.84
CA LEU A 802 44.89 -47.14 20.84
C LEU A 802 43.61 -47.57 21.57
N GLU A 803 42.73 -48.35 20.91
CA GLU A 803 41.59 -48.98 21.59
C GLU A 803 41.98 -50.12 22.53
N GLN A 804 43.17 -50.71 22.36
CA GLN A 804 43.63 -51.81 23.20
C GLN A 804 44.31 -51.30 24.49
N GLU A 805 45.06 -50.19 24.42
CA GLU A 805 45.62 -49.51 25.60
C GLU A 805 44.53 -48.94 26.52
N ASN A 806 43.47 -48.33 25.96
CA ASN A 806 42.35 -47.83 26.76
C ASN A 806 41.66 -48.92 27.60
N ARG A 807 41.54 -50.15 27.10
CA ARG A 807 40.97 -51.27 27.87
C ARG A 807 41.89 -51.73 29.00
N HIS A 808 43.20 -51.55 28.85
CA HIS A 808 44.18 -51.95 29.86
C HIS A 808 44.22 -50.98 31.05
N LEU A 809 43.96 -49.68 30.83
CA LEU A 809 43.90 -48.67 31.89
C LEU A 809 42.65 -48.82 32.78
N THR A 810 41.49 -49.17 32.20
CA THR A 810 40.25 -49.37 32.96
C THR A 810 40.36 -50.55 33.94
N GLN A 811 41.08 -51.62 33.57
CA GLN A 811 41.31 -52.79 34.43
C GLN A 811 42.27 -52.54 35.60
N GLU A 812 43.15 -51.53 35.52
CA GLU A 812 44.00 -51.12 36.65
C GLU A 812 43.23 -50.25 37.66
N LEU A 813 42.28 -49.42 37.18
CA LEU A 813 41.45 -48.59 38.03
C LEU A 813 40.50 -49.41 38.93
N GLU A 814 40.04 -50.57 38.45
CA GLU A 814 39.15 -51.47 39.21
C GLU A 814 39.86 -52.26 40.32
N LYS A 815 41.17 -52.54 40.18
CA LYS A 815 41.97 -53.25 41.20
C LYS A 815 42.24 -52.41 42.45
N ALA A 816 42.11 -51.08 42.37
CA ALA A 816 42.44 -50.16 43.46
C ALA A 816 41.37 -50.04 44.58
N LYS A 817 40.33 -50.90 44.60
CA LYS A 817 39.14 -50.74 45.46
C LYS A 817 38.92 -51.81 46.56
N GLN A 818 39.90 -52.66 46.89
CA GLN A 818 39.67 -53.74 47.87
C GLN A 818 40.73 -53.88 48.99
N LEU A 819 40.23 -53.81 50.24
CA LEU A 819 40.84 -54.21 51.54
C LEU A 819 42.01 -53.36 52.12
N PRO A 820 42.24 -53.40 53.46
CA PRO A 820 41.29 -53.59 54.57
C PRO A 820 41.44 -52.57 55.73
N ARG A 821 40.47 -52.60 56.65
CA ARG A 821 40.33 -51.72 57.82
C ARG A 821 41.20 -52.19 58.99
N CYS A 822 41.96 -51.29 59.65
CA CYS A 822 42.57 -51.52 60.97
C CYS A 822 41.87 -50.67 62.05
N PRO A 823 41.93 -51.07 63.35
CA PRO A 823 41.05 -50.53 64.38
C PRO A 823 41.79 -49.70 65.44
N ASP A 824 41.84 -48.38 65.27
CA ASP A 824 42.15 -47.40 66.32
C ASP A 824 41.43 -46.09 65.99
N LEU A 825 40.09 -46.11 66.12
CA LEU A 825 39.24 -45.03 65.66
C LEU A 825 38.07 -44.71 66.62
N SER A 826 38.06 -45.06 67.91
CA SER A 826 36.90 -44.67 68.75
C SER A 826 36.78 -43.15 68.89
N ASP A 827 37.89 -42.48 69.22
CA ASP A 827 37.90 -41.03 69.39
C ASP A 827 37.84 -40.32 68.04
N LEU A 828 38.59 -40.82 67.06
CA LEU A 828 38.52 -40.35 65.67
C LEU A 828 37.14 -40.57 65.04
N GLN A 829 36.39 -41.62 65.39
CA GLN A 829 35.02 -41.84 64.91
C GLN A 829 34.01 -40.93 65.61
N ASN A 830 34.21 -40.57 66.88
CA ASN A 830 33.42 -39.54 67.55
C ASN A 830 33.70 -38.14 66.97
N GLU A 831 34.96 -37.83 66.69
CA GLU A 831 35.37 -36.56 66.07
C GLU A 831 34.93 -36.49 64.59
N ILE A 832 35.06 -37.59 63.85
CA ILE A 832 34.47 -37.77 62.51
C ILE A 832 32.94 -37.68 62.59
N SER A 833 32.25 -38.22 63.59
CA SER A 833 30.79 -38.04 63.75
C SER A 833 30.41 -36.60 64.10
N SER A 834 31.22 -35.88 64.88
CA SER A 834 31.04 -34.44 65.13
C SER A 834 31.28 -33.61 63.86
N VAL A 835 32.30 -33.96 63.09
CA VAL A 835 32.61 -33.34 61.80
C VAL A 835 31.56 -33.70 60.75
N ILE A 836 31.04 -34.92 60.71
CA ILE A 836 29.93 -35.35 59.84
C ILE A 836 28.66 -34.59 60.20
N THR A 837 28.26 -34.51 61.47
CA THR A 837 27.05 -33.77 61.86
C THR A 837 27.18 -32.25 61.64
N LYS A 838 28.39 -31.69 61.74
CA LYS A 838 28.68 -30.31 61.28
C LYS A 838 28.63 -30.20 59.76
N ASN A 839 29.20 -31.16 59.02
CA ASN A 839 29.14 -31.20 57.57
C ASN A 839 27.70 -31.33 57.08
N GLU A 840 26.86 -32.18 57.69
CA GLU A 840 25.44 -32.35 57.36
C GLU A 840 24.64 -31.06 57.59
N LYS A 841 24.97 -30.28 58.64
CA LYS A 841 24.38 -28.95 58.83
C LYS A 841 24.83 -27.97 57.77
N LEU A 842 26.15 -27.90 57.49
CA LEU A 842 26.70 -27.08 56.42
C LEU A 842 26.21 -27.51 55.03
N LEU A 843 25.91 -28.79 54.81
CA LEU A 843 25.37 -29.32 53.57
C LEU A 843 23.93 -28.85 53.39
N LYS A 844 23.10 -28.91 54.45
CA LYS A 844 21.74 -28.37 54.44
C LYS A 844 21.69 -26.86 54.30
N GLU A 845 22.62 -26.13 54.92
CA GLU A 845 22.77 -24.68 54.72
C GLU A 845 23.22 -24.36 53.28
N ASN A 846 24.14 -25.15 52.71
CA ASN A 846 24.59 -25.00 51.33
C ASN A 846 23.53 -25.42 50.30
N GLU A 847 22.71 -26.43 50.59
CA GLU A 847 21.53 -26.81 49.81
C GLU A 847 20.50 -25.68 49.83
N ALA A 848 20.13 -25.15 51.00
CA ALA A 848 19.20 -24.03 51.13
C ALA A 848 19.72 -22.75 50.44
N LEU A 849 21.02 -22.44 50.57
CA LEU A 849 21.66 -21.33 49.86
C LEU A 849 21.73 -21.57 48.35
N SER A 850 21.91 -22.81 47.91
CA SER A 850 21.86 -23.18 46.49
C SER A 850 20.44 -23.11 45.93
N GLU A 851 19.41 -23.45 46.71
CA GLU A 851 18.01 -23.31 46.32
C GLU A 851 17.62 -21.84 46.19
N GLU A 852 17.98 -20.98 47.16
CA GLU A 852 17.75 -19.54 47.05
C GLU A 852 18.61 -18.90 45.94
N LEU A 853 19.84 -19.35 45.71
CA LEU A 853 20.66 -18.90 44.57
C LEU A 853 20.00 -19.29 43.23
N ASN A 854 19.54 -20.53 43.08
CA ASN A 854 18.82 -21.00 41.89
C ASN A 854 17.52 -20.21 41.68
N ARG A 855 16.75 -19.98 42.75
CA ARG A 855 15.53 -19.15 42.73
C ARG A 855 15.82 -17.70 42.38
N CYS A 856 16.99 -17.17 42.74
CA CYS A 856 17.47 -15.85 42.29
C CYS A 856 17.89 -15.86 40.81
N VAL A 857 18.57 -16.91 40.35
CA VAL A 857 18.93 -17.08 38.93
C VAL A 857 17.70 -17.21 38.04
N GLU A 858 16.67 -17.94 38.48
CA GLU A 858 15.37 -18.04 37.79
C GLU A 858 14.69 -16.66 37.68
N LYS A 859 14.63 -15.89 38.78
CA LYS A 859 14.11 -14.52 38.77
C LYS A 859 14.91 -13.59 37.85
N VAL A 860 16.23 -13.70 37.82
CA VAL A 860 17.09 -12.92 36.90
C VAL A 860 16.85 -13.32 35.43
N ALA A 861 16.65 -14.61 35.15
CA ALA A 861 16.29 -15.10 33.84
C ALA A 861 14.90 -14.58 33.41
N GLU A 862 13.92 -14.60 34.31
CA GLU A 862 12.57 -14.07 34.08
C GLU A 862 12.57 -12.55 33.84
N VAL A 863 13.33 -11.78 34.64
CA VAL A 863 13.55 -10.34 34.40
C VAL A 863 14.21 -10.11 33.03
N SER A 864 15.25 -10.87 32.67
CA SER A 864 15.89 -10.73 31.35
C SER A 864 14.94 -11.07 30.19
N PHE A 865 14.02 -12.03 30.39
CA PHE A 865 12.98 -12.36 29.42
C PHE A 865 11.96 -11.21 29.27
N LEU A 866 11.52 -10.62 30.39
CA LEU A 866 10.63 -9.46 30.38
C LEU A 866 11.28 -8.20 29.81
N GLU A 867 12.59 -7.98 30.04
CA GLU A 867 13.37 -6.91 29.42
C GLU A 867 13.45 -7.10 27.89
N ASN A 868 13.75 -8.31 27.41
CA ASN A 868 13.77 -8.65 25.99
C ASN A 868 12.39 -8.51 25.34
N LEU A 869 11.32 -8.95 26.03
CA LEU A 869 9.95 -8.77 25.56
C LEU A 869 9.58 -7.28 25.48
N THR A 870 9.97 -6.49 26.48
CA THR A 870 9.76 -5.04 26.50
C THR A 870 10.56 -4.34 25.39
N ALA A 871 11.77 -4.79 25.10
CA ALA A 871 12.58 -4.29 23.99
C ALA A 871 11.94 -4.62 22.63
N SER A 872 11.44 -5.85 22.46
CA SER A 872 10.72 -6.27 21.25
C SER A 872 9.44 -5.46 21.04
N LEU A 873 8.62 -5.29 22.08
CA LEU A 873 7.40 -4.47 22.01
C LEU A 873 7.70 -2.99 21.72
N LYS A 874 8.78 -2.43 22.29
CA LYS A 874 9.25 -1.06 21.94
C LYS A 874 9.74 -0.95 20.49
N GLN A 875 10.35 -2.00 19.94
CA GLN A 875 10.76 -2.03 18.53
C GLN A 875 9.54 -2.13 17.61
N GLU A 876 8.55 -2.94 17.97
CA GLU A 876 7.30 -3.08 17.23
C GLU A 876 6.49 -1.77 17.27
N GLN A 877 6.38 -1.12 18.43
CA GLN A 877 5.78 0.22 18.57
C GLN A 877 6.42 1.23 17.60
N LYS A 878 7.76 1.29 17.53
CA LYS A 878 8.47 2.17 16.59
C LYS A 878 8.21 1.81 15.12
N SER A 879 8.06 0.53 14.81
CA SER A 879 7.67 0.07 13.47
C SER A 879 6.26 0.55 13.10
N TRP A 880 5.29 0.39 14.01
CA TRP A 880 3.92 0.88 13.85
C TRP A 880 3.85 2.42 13.75
N GLU A 881 4.61 3.15 14.56
CA GLU A 881 4.74 4.62 14.46
C GLU A 881 5.31 5.04 13.10
N HIS A 882 6.32 4.35 12.58
CA HIS A 882 6.90 4.64 11.27
C HIS A 882 5.95 4.31 10.10
N GLN A 883 5.21 3.19 10.19
CA GLN A 883 4.15 2.88 9.23
C GLN A 883 3.02 3.92 9.27
N ASN A 884 2.61 4.37 10.46
CA ASN A 884 1.57 5.38 10.63
C ASN A 884 2.02 6.75 10.09
N GLN A 885 3.28 7.16 10.32
CA GLN A 885 3.89 8.32 9.66
C GLN A 885 3.90 8.17 8.12
N THR A 886 4.27 7.00 7.61
CA THR A 886 4.27 6.71 6.17
C THR A 886 2.86 6.81 5.59
N LEU A 887 1.84 6.26 6.25
CA LEU A 887 0.44 6.39 5.86
C LEU A 887 -0.05 7.84 5.93
N LYS A 888 0.35 8.63 6.93
CA LYS A 888 0.07 10.08 7.00
C LYS A 888 0.67 10.84 5.81
N THR A 889 1.91 10.56 5.43
CA THR A 889 2.53 11.21 4.25
C THR A 889 1.85 10.78 2.94
N GLN A 890 1.50 9.50 2.78
CA GLN A 890 0.72 9.02 1.63
C GLN A 890 -0.68 9.67 1.59
N PHE A 891 -1.33 9.84 2.74
CA PHE A 891 -2.61 10.54 2.83
C PHE A 891 -2.47 12.00 2.39
N ALA A 892 -1.48 12.74 2.90
CA ALA A 892 -1.21 14.13 2.49
C ALA A 892 -0.96 14.24 0.97
N VAL A 893 -0.13 13.36 0.40
CA VAL A 893 0.11 13.30 -1.07
C VAL A 893 -1.16 12.94 -1.84
N SER A 894 -2.06 12.12 -1.28
CA SER A 894 -3.36 11.83 -1.90
C SER A 894 -4.32 13.02 -1.83
N GLN A 895 -4.29 13.78 -0.73
CA GLN A 895 -5.09 14.99 -0.53
C GLN A 895 -4.66 16.10 -1.48
N GLU A 896 -3.35 16.32 -1.65
CA GLU A 896 -2.78 17.25 -2.63
C GLU A 896 -3.19 16.87 -4.06
N LYS A 897 -3.15 15.58 -4.42
CA LYS A 897 -3.65 15.10 -5.73
C LYS A 897 -5.14 15.37 -5.94
N VAL A 898 -5.97 15.23 -4.90
CA VAL A 898 -7.40 15.57 -4.96
C VAL A 898 -7.59 17.08 -5.12
N GLN A 899 -6.80 17.91 -4.43
CA GLN A 899 -6.80 19.37 -4.60
C GLN A 899 -6.43 19.78 -6.02
N ASN A 900 -5.32 19.25 -6.56
CA ASN A 900 -4.89 19.47 -7.95
C ASN A 900 -5.98 19.04 -8.95
N LEU A 901 -6.67 17.92 -8.71
CA LEU A 901 -7.79 17.50 -9.55
C LEU A 901 -8.98 18.48 -9.46
N ASP A 902 -9.33 18.97 -8.27
CA ASP A 902 -10.40 19.97 -8.12
C ASP A 902 -10.04 21.31 -8.79
N GLU A 903 -8.79 21.78 -8.67
CA GLU A 903 -8.29 22.94 -9.40
C GLU A 903 -8.37 22.76 -10.93
N THR A 904 -8.03 21.57 -11.45
CA THR A 904 -8.21 21.29 -12.88
C THR A 904 -9.68 21.27 -13.31
N LEU A 905 -10.58 20.76 -12.46
CA LEU A 905 -12.02 20.78 -12.71
C LEU A 905 -12.59 22.21 -12.69
N GLN A 906 -12.14 23.05 -11.76
CA GLN A 906 -12.50 24.47 -11.71
C GLN A 906 -11.98 25.22 -12.94
N ASN A 907 -10.75 24.95 -13.38
CA ASN A 907 -10.20 25.51 -14.63
C ASN A 907 -11.00 25.07 -15.87
N ILE A 908 -11.36 23.79 -15.99
CA ILE A 908 -12.22 23.27 -17.06
C ILE A 908 -13.61 23.93 -17.01
N HIS A 909 -14.17 24.15 -15.82
CA HIS A 909 -15.45 24.85 -15.65
C HIS A 909 -15.37 26.32 -16.09
N LEU A 910 -14.26 27.00 -15.80
CA LEU A 910 -14.01 28.37 -16.24
C LEU A 910 -13.85 28.44 -17.77
N GLN A 911 -13.10 27.51 -18.38
CA GLN A 911 -12.97 27.43 -19.84
C GLN A 911 -14.30 27.10 -20.52
N MET A 912 -15.08 26.16 -19.99
CA MET A 912 -16.43 25.86 -20.49
C MET A 912 -17.36 27.08 -20.38
N SER A 913 -17.21 27.88 -19.32
CA SER A 913 -17.96 29.14 -19.15
C SER A 913 -17.55 30.22 -20.15
N ARG A 914 -16.25 30.34 -20.46
CA ARG A 914 -15.71 31.23 -21.52
C ARG A 914 -16.23 30.80 -22.89
N LEU A 915 -16.05 29.54 -23.29
CA LEU A 915 -16.57 28.99 -24.55
C LEU A 915 -18.10 29.17 -24.69
N LYS A 916 -18.86 29.04 -23.60
CA LYS A 916 -20.31 29.32 -23.57
C LYS A 916 -20.65 30.82 -23.65
N SER A 917 -19.73 31.71 -23.31
CA SER A 917 -19.82 33.15 -23.57
C SER A 917 -19.55 33.42 -25.06
N ASP A 918 -18.45 32.91 -25.60
CA ASP A 918 -18.03 33.13 -26.99
C ASP A 918 -19.06 32.56 -27.99
N LEU A 919 -19.68 31.41 -27.66
CA LEU A 919 -20.79 30.85 -28.42
C LEU A 919 -22.04 31.76 -28.42
N ARG A 920 -22.27 32.53 -27.35
CA ARG A 920 -23.38 33.51 -27.32
C ARG A 920 -23.04 34.77 -28.12
N VAL A 921 -21.80 35.24 -28.08
CA VAL A 921 -21.33 36.37 -28.90
C VAL A 921 -21.41 36.02 -30.39
N THR A 922 -20.83 34.91 -30.81
CA THR A 922 -20.88 34.44 -32.21
C THR A 922 -22.30 34.13 -32.69
N GLN A 923 -23.21 33.67 -31.82
CA GLN A 923 -24.63 33.55 -32.15
C GLN A 923 -25.31 34.92 -32.32
N GLN A 924 -24.96 35.93 -31.51
CA GLN A 924 -25.45 37.31 -31.68
C GLN A 924 -24.92 37.93 -32.98
N GLU A 925 -23.61 37.81 -33.27
CA GLU A 925 -22.98 38.28 -34.51
C GLU A 925 -23.62 37.64 -35.75
N LYS A 926 -23.87 36.32 -35.71
CA LYS A 926 -24.60 35.62 -36.77
C LYS A 926 -25.99 36.22 -37.00
N GLU A 927 -26.71 36.52 -35.93
CA GLU A 927 -28.05 37.09 -36.02
C GLU A 927 -28.04 38.59 -36.44
N THR A 928 -27.00 39.37 -36.11
CA THR A 928 -26.82 40.73 -36.66
C THR A 928 -26.47 40.70 -38.14
N LEU A 929 -25.50 39.86 -38.55
CA LEU A 929 -25.17 39.63 -39.96
C LEU A 929 -26.38 39.16 -40.77
N LYS A 930 -27.24 38.32 -40.19
CA LYS A 930 -28.50 37.90 -40.81
C LYS A 930 -29.46 39.08 -41.04
N GLN A 931 -29.56 40.03 -40.10
CA GLN A 931 -30.35 41.25 -40.28
C GLN A 931 -29.71 42.19 -41.32
N GLU A 932 -28.37 42.30 -41.36
CA GLU A 932 -27.66 43.06 -42.38
C GLU A 932 -27.87 42.48 -43.78
N VAL A 933 -27.77 41.15 -43.95
CA VAL A 933 -28.07 40.48 -45.22
C VAL A 933 -29.53 40.71 -45.65
N ILE A 934 -30.49 40.68 -44.72
CA ILE A 934 -31.89 41.02 -45.02
C ILE A 934 -32.04 42.50 -45.42
N SER A 935 -31.32 43.42 -44.76
CA SER A 935 -31.29 44.85 -45.09
C SER A 935 -30.69 45.10 -46.48
N LEU A 936 -29.52 44.53 -46.77
CA LEU A 936 -28.84 44.61 -48.05
C LEU A 936 -29.67 43.98 -49.18
N HIS A 937 -30.31 42.84 -48.94
CA HIS A 937 -31.23 42.22 -49.90
C HIS A 937 -32.42 43.14 -50.20
N LYS A 938 -32.98 43.82 -49.18
CA LYS A 938 -34.05 44.81 -49.35
C LYS A 938 -33.57 46.08 -50.07
N GLN A 939 -32.34 46.54 -49.84
CA GLN A 939 -31.73 47.65 -50.57
C GLN A 939 -31.47 47.29 -52.03
N LEU A 940 -30.96 46.09 -52.30
CA LEU A 940 -30.74 45.56 -53.65
C LEU A 940 -32.08 45.43 -54.40
N GLN A 941 -33.12 44.91 -53.75
CA GLN A 941 -34.47 44.84 -54.34
C GLN A 941 -34.99 46.25 -54.67
N ASN A 942 -34.92 47.20 -53.74
CA ASN A 942 -35.32 48.59 -53.99
C ASN A 942 -34.50 49.26 -55.11
N ALA A 943 -33.22 48.90 -55.28
CA ALA A 943 -32.38 49.39 -56.37
C ALA A 943 -32.75 48.73 -57.71
N ASN A 944 -33.07 47.44 -57.69
CA ASN A 944 -33.54 46.68 -58.85
C ASN A 944 -34.91 47.19 -59.34
N ASP A 945 -35.86 47.43 -58.42
CA ASP A 945 -37.17 48.01 -58.72
C ASP A 945 -37.02 49.42 -59.31
N LYS A 946 -36.09 50.24 -58.78
CA LYS A 946 -35.74 51.55 -59.37
C LYS A 946 -35.10 51.42 -60.74
N ASN A 947 -34.21 50.45 -60.95
CA ASN A 947 -33.59 50.20 -62.25
C ASN A 947 -34.64 49.76 -63.28
N GLN A 948 -35.60 48.89 -62.92
CA GLN A 948 -36.71 48.54 -63.81
C GLN A 948 -37.59 49.75 -64.15
N VAL A 949 -37.86 50.64 -63.18
CA VAL A 949 -38.57 51.90 -63.45
C VAL A 949 -37.76 52.83 -64.37
N LEU A 950 -36.44 52.87 -64.23
CA LEU A 950 -35.53 53.63 -65.10
C LEU A 950 -35.41 53.00 -66.50
N GLU A 951 -35.37 51.67 -66.63
CA GLU A 951 -35.42 50.97 -67.91
C GLU A 951 -36.73 51.25 -68.65
N LEU A 952 -37.87 51.15 -67.94
CA LEU A 952 -39.19 51.52 -68.49
C LEU A 952 -39.25 53.00 -68.90
N ALA A 953 -38.60 53.91 -68.16
CA ALA A 953 -38.49 55.32 -68.53
C ALA A 953 -37.58 55.52 -69.77
N VAL A 954 -36.42 54.87 -69.83
CA VAL A 954 -35.46 54.95 -70.95
C VAL A 954 -36.04 54.33 -72.23
N HIS A 955 -36.86 53.29 -72.12
CA HIS A 955 -37.60 52.73 -73.26
C HIS A 955 -38.73 53.64 -73.78
N SER A 956 -39.17 54.64 -73.00
CA SER A 956 -40.17 55.63 -73.43
C SER A 956 -39.57 56.86 -74.14
N SER A 957 -38.29 57.18 -73.90
CA SER A 957 -37.58 58.27 -74.58
C SER A 957 -36.98 57.84 -75.92
N GLY A 958 -37.82 57.65 -76.94
CA GLY A 958 -37.38 57.26 -78.27
C GLY A 958 -36.65 58.38 -79.04
N LEU A 959 -35.33 58.51 -78.89
CA LEU A 959 -34.37 59.10 -79.86
C LEU A 959 -32.92 59.13 -79.31
N GLN A 960 -32.05 58.17 -79.71
CA GLN A 960 -30.67 58.42 -80.19
C GLN A 960 -29.78 57.17 -80.41
N ASN A 961 -29.12 57.18 -81.57
CA ASN A 961 -27.81 56.60 -81.93
C ASN A 961 -27.59 55.07 -82.00
N GLN A 962 -27.24 54.62 -83.21
CA GLN A 962 -26.68 53.28 -83.52
C GLN A 962 -25.38 52.98 -82.74
N GLN A 963 -24.58 54.00 -82.41
CA GLN A 963 -23.38 53.86 -81.57
C GLN A 963 -23.71 53.33 -80.16
N LYS A 964 -24.82 53.77 -79.57
CA LYS A 964 -25.32 53.18 -78.31
C LYS A 964 -25.70 51.72 -78.50
N LYS A 965 -26.22 51.32 -79.67
CA LYS A 965 -26.64 49.94 -79.93
C LYS A 965 -25.48 48.94 -80.04
N LEU A 966 -24.31 49.39 -80.50
CA LEU A 966 -23.07 48.60 -80.44
C LEU A 966 -22.49 48.58 -79.02
N TYR A 967 -22.38 49.74 -78.36
CA TYR A 967 -21.85 49.81 -76.99
C TYR A 967 -22.73 49.03 -75.98
N TRP A 968 -24.05 49.12 -76.08
CA TRP A 968 -24.96 48.27 -75.30
C TRP A 968 -24.95 46.82 -75.76
N GLY A 969 -24.60 46.52 -77.02
CA GLY A 969 -24.45 45.14 -77.50
C GLY A 969 -23.19 44.47 -76.92
N GLU A 970 -22.06 45.16 -76.92
CA GLU A 970 -20.81 44.71 -76.30
C GLU A 970 -20.95 44.65 -74.77
N LEU A 971 -21.61 45.64 -74.15
CA LEU A 971 -21.87 45.63 -72.71
C LEU A 971 -22.87 44.54 -72.30
N ASP A 972 -23.93 44.29 -73.07
CA ASP A 972 -24.86 43.16 -72.87
C ASP A 972 -24.15 41.80 -73.10
N GLN A 973 -23.21 41.72 -74.04
CA GLN A 973 -22.41 40.52 -74.27
C GLN A 973 -21.40 40.27 -73.14
N LEU A 974 -20.77 41.31 -72.60
CA LEU A 974 -19.92 41.24 -71.40
C LEU A 974 -20.72 40.90 -70.15
N VAL A 975 -21.87 41.54 -69.91
CA VAL A 975 -22.77 41.24 -68.79
C VAL A 975 -23.32 39.82 -68.90
N LYS A 976 -23.56 39.30 -70.12
CA LYS A 976 -23.92 37.89 -70.34
C LYS A 976 -22.77 36.94 -70.07
N GLN A 977 -21.54 37.28 -70.47
CA GLN A 977 -20.35 36.50 -70.10
C GLN A 977 -20.12 36.49 -68.59
N GLU A 978 -20.23 37.64 -67.92
CA GLU A 978 -20.10 37.76 -66.47
C GLU A 978 -21.23 37.01 -65.74
N GLN A 979 -22.49 37.13 -66.18
CA GLN A 979 -23.59 36.31 -65.65
C GLN A 979 -23.39 34.81 -65.91
N GLN A 980 -22.78 34.42 -67.03
CA GLN A 980 -22.52 33.01 -67.34
C GLN A 980 -21.38 32.46 -66.48
N LEU A 981 -20.31 33.23 -66.26
CA LEU A 981 -19.23 32.90 -65.33
C LEU A 981 -19.74 32.86 -63.88
N LEU A 982 -20.55 33.84 -63.45
CA LEU A 982 -21.17 33.85 -62.14
C LEU A 982 -22.17 32.70 -61.95
N ARG A 983 -22.84 32.22 -63.01
CA ARG A 983 -23.66 31.00 -62.96
C ARG A 983 -22.79 29.75 -62.81
N GLN A 984 -21.73 29.61 -63.61
CA GLN A 984 -20.80 28.48 -63.50
C GLN A 984 -20.11 28.45 -62.13
N GLU A 985 -19.74 29.60 -61.60
CA GLU A 985 -19.12 29.72 -60.27
C GLU A 985 -20.15 29.45 -59.15
N ASN A 986 -21.40 29.89 -59.29
CA ASN A 986 -22.47 29.48 -58.36
C ASN A 986 -22.78 27.99 -58.46
N GLU A 987 -22.78 27.38 -59.65
CA GLU A 987 -22.97 25.94 -59.85
C GLU A 987 -21.80 25.14 -59.23
N ARG A 988 -20.55 25.63 -59.38
CA ARG A 988 -19.35 25.08 -58.73
C ARG A 988 -19.46 25.16 -57.20
N LEU A 989 -19.73 26.35 -56.66
CA LEU A 989 -19.90 26.56 -55.22
C LEU A 989 -21.10 25.79 -54.66
N GLN A 990 -22.19 25.66 -55.42
CA GLN A 990 -23.34 24.85 -55.03
C GLN A 990 -22.99 23.35 -55.03
N GLY A 991 -22.17 22.89 -55.98
CA GLY A 991 -21.57 21.55 -55.97
C GLY A 991 -20.70 21.32 -54.73
N GLU A 992 -19.80 22.26 -54.40
CA GLU A 992 -18.95 22.20 -53.20
C GLU A 992 -19.77 22.25 -51.90
N VAL A 993 -20.84 23.04 -51.84
CA VAL A 993 -21.79 23.06 -50.72
C VAL A 993 -22.57 21.75 -50.61
N GLN A 994 -22.95 21.09 -51.70
CA GLN A 994 -23.60 19.77 -51.64
C GLN A 994 -22.61 18.66 -51.25
N ASN A 995 -21.36 18.72 -51.73
CA ASN A 995 -20.30 17.77 -51.34
C ASN A 995 -19.96 17.89 -49.86
N THR A 996 -19.65 19.10 -49.38
CA THR A 996 -19.39 19.35 -47.94
C THR A 996 -20.62 19.04 -47.07
N LYS A 997 -21.84 19.23 -47.56
CA LYS A 997 -23.06 18.77 -46.89
C LYS A 997 -23.17 17.25 -46.87
N ALA A 998 -22.79 16.54 -47.93
CA ALA A 998 -22.74 15.08 -47.97
C ALA A 998 -21.71 14.54 -46.96
N ASP A 999 -20.51 15.12 -46.92
CA ASP A 999 -19.46 14.79 -45.95
C ASP A 999 -19.90 15.11 -44.50
N LEU A 1000 -20.63 16.21 -44.30
CA LEU A 1000 -21.22 16.55 -43.01
C LEU A 1000 -22.33 15.57 -42.60
N THR A 1001 -23.13 15.06 -43.54
CA THR A 1001 -24.11 13.99 -43.24
C THR A 1001 -23.42 12.65 -42.99
N HIS A 1002 -22.34 12.33 -43.70
CA HIS A 1002 -21.59 11.10 -43.51
C HIS A 1002 -20.88 11.09 -42.15
N SER A 1003 -20.23 12.19 -41.78
CA SER A 1003 -19.62 12.36 -40.45
C SER A 1003 -20.66 12.36 -39.32
N ARG A 1004 -21.83 12.99 -39.51
CA ARG A 1004 -22.95 12.89 -38.55
C ARG A 1004 -23.49 11.47 -38.41
N GLU A 1005 -23.61 10.72 -39.49
CA GLU A 1005 -24.06 9.33 -39.44
C GLU A 1005 -23.00 8.43 -38.78
N LYS A 1006 -21.71 8.68 -39.04
CA LYS A 1006 -20.61 8.00 -38.35
C LYS A 1006 -20.58 8.31 -36.85
N ILE A 1007 -20.85 9.57 -36.46
CA ILE A 1007 -21.06 9.94 -35.05
C ILE A 1007 -22.27 9.19 -34.49
N ARG A 1008 -23.39 9.10 -35.21
CA ARG A 1008 -24.58 8.36 -34.79
C ARG A 1008 -24.33 6.86 -34.59
N GLN A 1009 -23.49 6.26 -35.42
CA GLN A 1009 -23.04 4.87 -35.29
C GLN A 1009 -22.11 4.69 -34.07
N LEU A 1010 -21.24 5.66 -33.79
CA LEU A 1010 -20.42 5.69 -32.57
C LEU A 1010 -21.29 5.89 -31.31
N GLU A 1011 -22.28 6.79 -31.34
CA GLU A 1011 -23.27 6.95 -30.27
C GLU A 1011 -24.08 5.66 -30.05
N SER A 1012 -24.49 4.98 -31.12
CA SER A 1012 -25.20 3.69 -31.05
C SER A 1012 -24.34 2.59 -30.44
N THR A 1013 -23.07 2.48 -30.81
CA THR A 1013 -22.13 1.51 -30.21
C THR A 1013 -21.78 1.86 -28.77
N ILE A 1014 -21.63 3.14 -28.42
CA ILE A 1014 -21.48 3.61 -27.03
C ILE A 1014 -22.75 3.28 -26.21
N LEU A 1015 -23.95 3.47 -26.76
CA LEU A 1015 -25.21 3.10 -26.11
C LEU A 1015 -25.34 1.58 -25.93
N SER A 1016 -24.88 0.78 -26.89
CA SER A 1016 -24.84 -0.68 -26.80
C SER A 1016 -23.85 -1.16 -25.72
N LEU A 1017 -22.64 -0.61 -25.69
CA LEU A 1017 -21.65 -0.85 -24.63
C LEU A 1017 -22.15 -0.40 -23.26
N LYS A 1018 -22.86 0.74 -23.19
CA LYS A 1018 -23.48 1.24 -21.96
C LYS A 1018 -24.63 0.34 -21.50
N TYR A 1019 -25.45 -0.19 -22.43
CA TYR A 1019 -26.48 -1.18 -22.13
C TYR A 1019 -25.86 -2.49 -21.62
N GLN A 1020 -24.80 -3.00 -22.26
CA GLN A 1020 -24.07 -4.19 -21.83
C GLN A 1020 -23.40 -4.00 -20.45
N LYS A 1021 -22.86 -2.81 -20.17
CA LYS A 1021 -22.34 -2.41 -18.85
C LYS A 1021 -23.45 -2.34 -17.81
N HIS A 1022 -24.61 -1.77 -18.12
CA HIS A 1022 -25.75 -1.78 -17.21
C HIS A 1022 -26.36 -3.18 -17.02
N GLN A 1023 -26.29 -4.07 -18.02
CA GLN A 1023 -26.78 -5.44 -17.92
C GLN A 1023 -25.85 -6.30 -17.03
N SER A 1024 -24.53 -6.17 -17.17
CA SER A 1024 -23.56 -6.80 -16.27
C SER A 1024 -23.62 -6.21 -14.85
N GLN A 1025 -23.77 -4.88 -14.71
CA GLN A 1025 -23.96 -4.22 -13.42
C GLN A 1025 -25.31 -4.59 -12.76
N SER A 1026 -26.37 -4.84 -13.55
CA SER A 1026 -27.65 -5.38 -13.06
C SER A 1026 -27.52 -6.84 -12.63
N GLY A 1027 -26.73 -7.66 -13.34
CA GLY A 1027 -26.37 -9.01 -12.91
C GLY A 1027 -25.63 -9.01 -11.57
N PHE A 1028 -24.67 -8.09 -11.40
CA PHE A 1028 -23.93 -7.91 -10.15
C PHE A 1028 -24.82 -7.41 -9.01
N MET A 1029 -25.70 -6.43 -9.25
CA MET A 1029 -26.67 -6.00 -8.23
C MET A 1029 -27.65 -7.11 -7.85
N LYS A 1030 -28.12 -7.94 -8.80
CA LYS A 1030 -28.97 -9.09 -8.49
C LYS A 1030 -28.23 -10.16 -7.69
N ALA A 1031 -26.93 -10.37 -7.94
CA ALA A 1031 -26.11 -11.26 -7.13
C ALA A 1031 -25.98 -10.74 -5.69
N ILE A 1032 -25.66 -9.45 -5.51
CA ILE A 1032 -25.59 -8.79 -4.19
C ILE A 1032 -26.95 -8.80 -3.48
N GLU A 1033 -28.05 -8.58 -4.21
CA GLU A 1033 -29.40 -8.58 -3.63
C GLU A 1033 -29.84 -9.99 -3.22
N GLN A 1034 -29.46 -11.01 -3.99
CA GLN A 1034 -29.66 -12.41 -3.63
C GLN A 1034 -28.78 -12.84 -2.43
N GLU A 1035 -27.53 -12.40 -2.38
CA GLU A 1035 -26.61 -12.62 -1.26
C GLU A 1035 -27.10 -11.92 0.01
N LYS A 1036 -27.56 -10.68 -0.10
CA LYS A 1036 -28.26 -9.94 0.97
C LYS A 1036 -29.53 -10.66 1.44
N LEU A 1037 -30.30 -11.27 0.54
CA LEU A 1037 -31.45 -12.09 0.89
C LEU A 1037 -31.05 -13.40 1.59
N ASN A 1038 -29.93 -14.02 1.19
CA ASN A 1038 -29.40 -15.21 1.85
C ASN A 1038 -28.91 -14.87 3.27
N LEU A 1039 -28.05 -13.85 3.41
CA LEU A 1039 -27.60 -13.35 4.71
C LEU A 1039 -28.76 -12.91 5.60
N LYS A 1040 -29.82 -12.30 5.03
CA LYS A 1040 -31.03 -11.97 5.80
C LYS A 1040 -31.75 -13.21 6.30
N ARG A 1041 -31.90 -14.27 5.48
CA ARG A 1041 -32.48 -15.56 5.92
C ARG A 1041 -31.62 -16.21 7.01
N GLU A 1042 -30.30 -16.11 6.90
CA GLU A 1042 -29.34 -16.65 7.86
C GLU A 1042 -29.40 -15.88 9.20
N CYS A 1043 -29.49 -14.55 9.18
CA CYS A 1043 -29.78 -13.76 10.37
C CYS A 1043 -31.18 -14.08 10.96
N GLU A 1044 -32.22 -14.24 10.14
CA GLU A 1044 -33.56 -14.65 10.60
C GLU A 1044 -33.57 -16.08 11.17
N GLN A 1045 -32.70 -16.97 10.69
CA GLN A 1045 -32.48 -18.33 11.21
C GLN A 1045 -31.79 -18.26 12.58
N LEU A 1046 -30.67 -17.54 12.69
CA LEU A 1046 -29.95 -17.31 13.95
C LEU A 1046 -30.83 -16.61 15.00
N GLN A 1047 -31.71 -15.69 14.60
CA GLN A 1047 -32.70 -15.05 15.48
C GLN A 1047 -33.75 -16.07 16.01
N LYS A 1048 -34.17 -17.04 15.18
CA LYS A 1048 -35.06 -18.13 15.59
C LYS A 1048 -34.35 -19.13 16.50
N GLU A 1049 -33.09 -19.44 16.23
CA GLU A 1049 -32.27 -20.29 17.08
C GLU A 1049 -32.02 -19.64 18.45
N LEU A 1050 -31.62 -18.36 18.48
CA LEU A 1050 -31.45 -17.57 19.72
C LEU A 1050 -32.76 -17.49 20.53
N SER A 1051 -33.90 -17.24 19.87
CA SER A 1051 -35.19 -17.21 20.57
C SER A 1051 -35.67 -18.60 21.02
N SER A 1052 -35.27 -19.67 20.33
CA SER A 1052 -35.47 -21.06 20.80
C SER A 1052 -34.56 -21.38 22.00
N ALA A 1053 -33.32 -20.91 22.00
CA ALA A 1053 -32.37 -21.06 23.11
C ALA A 1053 -32.86 -20.29 24.34
N ASN A 1054 -33.31 -19.04 24.19
CA ASN A 1054 -33.92 -18.28 25.27
C ASN A 1054 -35.19 -18.95 25.82
N ARG A 1055 -36.01 -19.61 25.00
CA ARG A 1055 -37.14 -20.42 25.50
C ARG A 1055 -36.67 -21.62 26.32
N LYS A 1056 -35.62 -22.33 25.88
CA LYS A 1056 -35.02 -23.44 26.63
C LYS A 1056 -34.40 -22.97 27.94
N ILE A 1057 -33.72 -21.82 27.95
CA ILE A 1057 -33.17 -21.19 29.17
C ILE A 1057 -34.31 -20.81 30.12
N SER A 1058 -35.39 -20.17 29.63
CA SER A 1058 -36.55 -19.87 30.48
C SER A 1058 -37.25 -21.11 31.03
N GLN A 1059 -37.26 -22.23 30.29
CA GLN A 1059 -37.74 -23.53 30.77
C GLN A 1059 -36.81 -24.13 31.83
N MET A 1060 -35.50 -24.11 31.60
CA MET A 1060 -34.47 -24.53 32.56
C MET A 1060 -34.57 -23.74 33.86
N ASN A 1061 -34.66 -22.40 33.79
CA ASN A 1061 -34.83 -21.52 34.94
C ASN A 1061 -36.19 -21.70 35.63
N SER A 1062 -37.19 -22.36 35.01
CA SER A 1062 -38.44 -22.76 35.67
C SER A 1062 -38.25 -24.05 36.43
N LEU A 1063 -37.62 -25.06 35.79
CA LEU A 1063 -37.28 -26.33 36.42
C LEU A 1063 -36.31 -26.14 37.59
N GLU A 1064 -35.38 -25.20 37.50
CA GLU A 1064 -34.46 -24.82 38.57
C GLU A 1064 -35.20 -24.24 39.77
N ARG A 1065 -36.16 -23.32 39.55
CA ARG A 1065 -37.04 -22.80 40.61
C ARG A 1065 -37.97 -23.86 41.19
N GLU A 1066 -38.46 -24.80 40.38
CA GLU A 1066 -39.25 -25.94 40.84
C GLU A 1066 -38.41 -26.90 41.71
N LEU A 1067 -37.16 -27.20 41.30
CA LEU A 1067 -36.20 -27.97 42.10
C LEU A 1067 -35.81 -27.26 43.40
N GLU A 1068 -35.62 -25.95 43.38
CA GLU A 1068 -35.34 -25.14 44.56
C GLU A 1068 -36.53 -25.14 45.54
N THR A 1069 -37.76 -25.05 45.01
CA THR A 1069 -39.00 -25.20 45.80
C THR A 1069 -39.10 -26.60 46.42
N ILE A 1070 -38.83 -27.67 45.65
CA ILE A 1070 -38.80 -29.05 46.14
C ILE A 1070 -37.70 -29.24 47.20
N ASN A 1071 -36.55 -28.59 47.06
CA ASN A 1071 -35.48 -28.61 48.07
C ASN A 1071 -35.90 -27.92 49.37
N LEU A 1072 -36.58 -26.77 49.30
CA LEU A 1072 -37.14 -26.09 50.47
C LEU A 1072 -38.24 -26.92 51.14
N GLU A 1073 -39.09 -27.60 50.38
CA GLU A 1073 -40.08 -28.56 50.92
C GLU A 1073 -39.40 -29.76 51.58
N ASN A 1074 -38.36 -30.34 50.96
CA ASN A 1074 -37.56 -31.43 51.53
C ASN A 1074 -36.79 -31.01 52.80
N GLU A 1075 -36.26 -29.78 52.86
CA GLU A 1075 -35.72 -29.22 54.10
C GLU A 1075 -36.80 -29.05 55.17
N GLY A 1076 -37.99 -28.57 54.79
CA GLY A 1076 -39.13 -28.44 55.69
C GLY A 1076 -39.60 -29.79 56.24
N LEU A 1077 -39.60 -30.83 55.41
CA LEU A 1077 -39.87 -32.21 55.81
C LEU A 1077 -38.74 -32.78 56.68
N ARG A 1078 -37.46 -32.54 56.37
CA ARG A 1078 -36.34 -32.91 57.25
C ARG A 1078 -36.40 -32.21 58.60
N LYS A 1079 -36.76 -30.92 58.67
CA LYS A 1079 -36.95 -30.19 59.93
C LYS A 1079 -38.13 -30.76 60.74
N LYS A 1080 -39.19 -31.26 60.09
CA LYS A 1080 -40.30 -31.98 60.75
C LYS A 1080 -39.91 -33.39 61.20
N GLN A 1081 -39.11 -34.11 60.41
CA GLN A 1081 -38.52 -35.41 60.74
C GLN A 1081 -37.65 -35.29 61.99
N VAL A 1082 -36.69 -34.35 61.99
CA VAL A 1082 -35.83 -34.07 63.15
C VAL A 1082 -36.66 -33.73 64.39
N LYS A 1083 -37.69 -32.88 64.29
CA LYS A 1083 -38.57 -32.58 65.43
C LYS A 1083 -39.38 -33.78 65.94
N LEU A 1084 -39.74 -34.72 65.07
CA LEU A 1084 -40.39 -35.97 65.47
C LEU A 1084 -39.40 -36.96 66.12
N ASP A 1085 -38.17 -37.02 65.62
CA ASP A 1085 -37.08 -37.81 66.19
C ASP A 1085 -36.62 -37.22 67.55
N GLU A 1086 -36.67 -35.90 67.69
CA GLU A 1086 -36.40 -35.13 68.92
C GLU A 1086 -37.51 -35.38 69.96
N GLN A 1087 -38.79 -35.36 69.57
CA GLN A 1087 -39.92 -35.77 70.43
C GLN A 1087 -39.89 -37.27 70.80
N LEU A 1088 -39.38 -38.14 69.92
CA LEU A 1088 -39.14 -39.55 70.25
C LEU A 1088 -37.97 -39.71 71.25
N MET A 1089 -36.91 -38.91 71.12
CA MET A 1089 -35.82 -38.83 72.10
C MET A 1089 -36.30 -38.26 73.44
N GLU A 1090 -37.17 -37.26 73.46
CA GLU A 1090 -37.81 -36.77 74.70
C GLU A 1090 -38.67 -37.84 75.39
N MET A 1091 -39.38 -38.69 74.64
CA MET A 1091 -40.06 -39.87 75.22
C MET A 1091 -39.07 -40.94 75.74
N LEU A 1092 -37.92 -41.11 75.09
CA LEU A 1092 -36.86 -42.02 75.54
C LEU A 1092 -36.06 -41.47 76.74
N HIS A 1093 -36.02 -40.15 76.94
CA HIS A 1093 -35.36 -39.50 78.07
C HIS A 1093 -36.30 -39.31 79.27
N SER A 1094 -37.59 -39.04 79.05
CA SER A 1094 -38.60 -39.09 80.12
C SER A 1094 -38.86 -40.50 80.66
N SER A 1095 -38.40 -41.54 79.97
CA SER A 1095 -38.30 -42.91 80.49
C SER A 1095 -36.94 -43.27 81.11
N SER A 1096 -35.95 -42.35 81.10
CA SER A 1096 -34.59 -42.56 81.61
C SER A 1096 -34.31 -41.91 82.97
N ASN A 1097 -35.18 -41.04 83.49
CA ASN A 1097 -34.99 -40.32 84.76
C ASN A 1097 -35.56 -41.04 86.00
N VAL A 1098 -35.61 -42.38 85.99
CA VAL A 1098 -35.87 -43.20 87.18
C VAL A 1098 -34.78 -44.25 87.35
N MET A 1099 -33.67 -43.86 87.97
CA MET A 1099 -32.68 -44.78 88.52
C MET A 1099 -33.01 -45.09 89.98
N LEU A 1100 -33.65 -46.24 90.22
CA LEU A 1100 -33.36 -47.18 91.32
C LEU A 1100 -34.43 -48.29 91.43
N SER A 1101 -34.36 -49.29 90.54
CA SER A 1101 -34.71 -50.70 90.87
C SER A 1101 -34.39 -51.61 89.69
N GLN A 1102 -33.25 -52.28 89.77
CA GLN A 1102 -32.92 -53.37 88.86
C GLN A 1102 -33.82 -54.58 89.21
N SER A 1103 -34.42 -55.20 88.19
CA SER A 1103 -35.29 -56.38 88.24
C SER A 1103 -36.70 -56.21 88.85
N GLN A 1104 -37.73 -56.09 87.98
CA GLN A 1104 -38.94 -56.96 88.02
C GLN A 1104 -39.91 -56.79 86.82
N HIS A 1105 -39.91 -55.68 86.08
CA HIS A 1105 -40.93 -55.43 85.03
C HIS A 1105 -40.81 -56.21 83.69
N SER A 1106 -39.87 -57.16 83.55
CA SER A 1106 -39.72 -57.92 82.29
C SER A 1106 -40.68 -59.11 82.12
N ARG A 1107 -41.69 -59.28 83.00
CA ARG A 1107 -42.63 -60.42 82.94
C ARG A 1107 -44.11 -60.10 82.75
N GLU A 1108 -44.55 -58.86 82.93
CA GLU A 1108 -45.98 -58.51 82.87
C GLU A 1108 -46.42 -58.01 81.49
N LEU A 1109 -45.52 -57.46 80.68
CA LEU A 1109 -45.86 -56.95 79.34
C LEU A 1109 -46.23 -58.03 78.31
N GLN A 1110 -46.02 -59.32 78.63
CA GLN A 1110 -46.27 -60.44 77.71
C GLN A 1110 -47.67 -61.07 77.83
N GLN A 1111 -48.50 -60.62 78.79
CA GLN A 1111 -49.86 -61.17 79.00
C GLN A 1111 -51.01 -60.22 78.60
N LEU A 1112 -50.76 -58.92 78.39
CA LEU A 1112 -51.80 -57.95 78.01
C LEU A 1112 -52.00 -57.78 76.49
N GLN A 1113 -51.49 -58.71 75.65
CA GLN A 1113 -51.70 -58.71 74.20
C GLN A 1113 -52.81 -59.69 73.73
N GLN A 1114 -53.79 -59.98 74.59
CA GLN A 1114 -55.02 -60.67 74.19
C GLN A 1114 -56.28 -60.10 74.90
N GLN A 1115 -56.86 -59.01 74.36
CA GLN A 1115 -58.32 -58.80 74.22
C GLN A 1115 -58.67 -57.43 73.60
N GLY A 1116 -59.51 -57.45 72.55
CA GLY A 1116 -60.52 -56.44 72.19
C GLY A 1116 -60.20 -54.93 72.08
N CYS A 1117 -59.98 -54.48 70.83
CA CYS A 1117 -60.47 -53.24 70.14
C CYS A 1117 -61.39 -52.22 70.89
N PRO A 1118 -61.42 -50.91 70.51
CA PRO A 1118 -61.28 -50.40 69.13
C PRO A 1118 -60.42 -49.13 68.89
N MET A 1119 -60.38 -48.68 67.62
CA MET A 1119 -59.50 -47.66 67.02
C MET A 1119 -59.67 -46.20 67.46
N VAL A 1120 -58.56 -45.45 67.36
CA VAL A 1120 -58.46 -44.11 66.73
C VAL A 1120 -57.29 -44.18 65.71
N PRO A 1121 -57.33 -43.52 64.52
CA PRO A 1121 -56.88 -44.19 63.28
C PRO A 1121 -55.45 -43.91 62.79
N LYS A 1122 -54.87 -44.90 62.08
CA LYS A 1122 -53.62 -44.80 61.29
C LYS A 1122 -53.79 -44.08 59.92
N GLU A 1123 -54.83 -43.27 59.77
CA GLU A 1123 -55.17 -42.64 58.48
C GLU A 1123 -54.26 -41.48 58.01
N PRO A 1124 -53.47 -40.76 58.85
CA PRO A 1124 -52.55 -39.74 58.34
C PRO A 1124 -51.30 -40.29 57.65
N PHE A 1125 -50.87 -41.51 57.98
CA PHE A 1125 -49.55 -42.01 57.57
C PHE A 1125 -49.51 -42.67 56.20
N LEU A 1126 -50.61 -43.32 55.79
CA LEU A 1126 -50.70 -44.01 54.50
C LEU A 1126 -50.63 -43.07 53.29
N PRO A 1127 -51.27 -41.88 53.26
CA PRO A 1127 -51.12 -40.93 52.18
C PRO A 1127 -49.68 -40.45 52.02
N PHE A 1128 -49.02 -40.03 53.11
CA PHE A 1128 -47.64 -39.52 53.05
C PHE A 1128 -46.64 -40.60 52.64
N GLN A 1129 -46.74 -41.82 53.18
CA GLN A 1129 -45.85 -42.91 52.77
C GLN A 1129 -46.06 -43.30 51.30
N HIS A 1130 -47.31 -43.31 50.81
CA HIS A 1130 -47.61 -43.58 49.40
C HIS A 1130 -47.18 -42.43 48.48
N GLN A 1131 -47.22 -41.19 48.95
CA GLN A 1131 -46.78 -40.01 48.21
C GLN A 1131 -45.25 -39.94 48.12
N LEU A 1132 -44.51 -40.33 49.17
CA LEU A 1132 -43.05 -40.45 49.15
C LEU A 1132 -42.60 -41.54 48.14
N LEU A 1133 -43.19 -42.74 48.23
CA LEU A 1133 -42.92 -43.87 47.30
C LEU A 1133 -43.40 -43.63 45.85
N GLN A 1134 -44.20 -42.58 45.63
CA GLN A 1134 -44.61 -42.12 44.31
C GLN A 1134 -43.72 -40.98 43.80
N ALA A 1135 -43.17 -40.15 44.69
CA ALA A 1135 -42.14 -39.17 44.37
C ALA A 1135 -40.80 -39.84 44.03
N GLU A 1136 -40.36 -40.82 44.82
CA GLU A 1136 -39.16 -41.63 44.53
C GLU A 1136 -39.29 -42.36 43.19
N ARG A 1137 -40.44 -42.99 42.91
CA ARG A 1137 -40.68 -43.64 41.62
C ARG A 1137 -40.78 -42.66 40.45
N ARG A 1138 -41.28 -41.43 40.65
CA ARG A 1138 -41.22 -40.37 39.63
C ARG A 1138 -39.80 -39.89 39.39
N SER A 1139 -38.99 -39.76 40.44
CA SER A 1139 -37.57 -39.39 40.32
C SER A 1139 -36.78 -40.46 39.57
N GLN A 1140 -37.02 -41.75 39.88
CA GLN A 1140 -36.42 -42.87 39.14
C GLN A 1140 -36.88 -42.90 37.68
N TYR A 1141 -38.17 -42.68 37.41
CA TYR A 1141 -38.69 -42.65 36.04
C TYR A 1141 -38.11 -41.50 35.22
N LEU A 1142 -37.99 -40.30 35.80
CA LEU A 1142 -37.35 -39.14 35.14
C LEU A 1142 -35.85 -39.34 34.93
N GLN A 1143 -35.18 -40.10 35.81
CA GLN A 1143 -33.77 -40.46 35.65
C GLN A 1143 -33.59 -41.51 34.55
N GLU A 1144 -34.42 -42.55 34.50
CA GLU A 1144 -34.47 -43.50 33.37
C GLU A 1144 -34.88 -42.82 32.06
N GLU A 1145 -35.75 -41.80 32.07
CA GLU A 1145 -36.19 -41.06 30.88
C GLU A 1145 -35.13 -40.05 30.39
N LEU A 1146 -34.22 -39.61 31.28
CA LEU A 1146 -32.99 -38.88 30.92
C LEU A 1146 -31.92 -39.82 30.34
N GLU A 1147 -31.75 -41.02 30.88
CA GLU A 1147 -30.75 -42.00 30.42
C GLU A 1147 -31.18 -42.74 29.14
N ASN A 1148 -32.48 -42.97 28.92
CA ASN A 1148 -33.01 -43.70 27.75
C ASN A 1148 -33.51 -42.79 26.62
N ARG A 1149 -33.34 -41.47 26.68
CA ARG A 1149 -33.72 -40.59 25.57
C ARG A 1149 -32.83 -40.87 24.36
N PRO A 1150 -33.36 -41.34 23.21
CA PRO A 1150 -32.54 -41.67 22.07
C PRO A 1150 -31.80 -40.43 21.58
N SER A 1151 -30.50 -40.58 21.33
CA SER A 1151 -29.65 -39.52 20.80
C SER A 1151 -30.01 -39.22 19.34
N GLU A 1152 -31.06 -38.43 19.12
CA GLU A 1152 -31.36 -37.79 17.83
C GLU A 1152 -30.35 -36.68 17.53
N ILE A 1153 -29.07 -37.06 17.43
CA ILE A 1153 -28.01 -36.28 16.81
C ILE A 1153 -27.66 -36.96 15.49
N ASN A 1154 -28.60 -36.90 14.56
CA ASN A 1154 -28.35 -37.25 13.16
C ASN A 1154 -27.68 -36.05 12.47
N MET A 1155 -26.37 -35.91 12.67
CA MET A 1155 -25.45 -35.15 11.81
C MET A 1155 -24.25 -36.05 11.49
N PRO A 1156 -23.70 -35.98 10.26
CA PRO A 1156 -22.96 -37.12 9.69
C PRO A 1156 -21.54 -37.28 10.25
N GLN A 1157 -21.33 -38.29 11.11
CA GLN A 1157 -19.99 -38.72 11.52
C GLN A 1157 -19.10 -39.10 10.34
N GLY A 1158 -19.68 -39.60 9.23
CA GLY A 1158 -18.94 -39.91 8.01
C GLY A 1158 -18.23 -38.70 7.39
N ASP A 1159 -18.82 -37.50 7.44
CA ASP A 1159 -18.21 -36.30 6.87
C ASP A 1159 -17.03 -35.80 7.73
N GLN A 1160 -17.08 -35.96 9.06
CA GLN A 1160 -15.95 -35.65 9.93
C GLN A 1160 -14.80 -36.64 9.76
N GLU A 1161 -15.09 -37.94 9.64
CA GLU A 1161 -14.06 -38.97 9.41
C GLU A 1161 -13.44 -38.81 8.01
N GLN A 1162 -14.24 -38.47 6.99
CA GLN A 1162 -13.77 -38.20 5.65
C GLN A 1162 -13.00 -36.86 5.54
N LEU A 1163 -13.37 -35.84 6.31
CA LEU A 1163 -12.61 -34.59 6.44
C LEU A 1163 -11.28 -34.81 7.16
N LEU A 1164 -11.27 -35.59 8.25
CA LEU A 1164 -10.04 -35.99 8.96
C LEU A 1164 -9.09 -36.74 8.03
N LYS A 1165 -9.60 -37.70 7.26
CA LYS A 1165 -8.81 -38.45 6.28
C LYS A 1165 -8.27 -37.56 5.15
N MET A 1166 -9.07 -36.62 4.65
CA MET A 1166 -8.60 -35.62 3.67
C MET A 1166 -7.54 -34.68 4.27
N MET A 1167 -7.65 -34.35 5.56
CA MET A 1167 -6.68 -33.52 6.26
C MET A 1167 -5.37 -34.28 6.54
N GLU A 1168 -5.45 -35.58 6.84
CA GLU A 1168 -4.31 -36.49 7.01
C GLU A 1168 -3.56 -36.69 5.67
N GLU A 1169 -4.28 -36.93 4.56
CA GLU A 1169 -3.69 -37.00 3.21
C GLU A 1169 -3.02 -35.68 2.80
N ARG A 1170 -3.64 -34.53 3.10
CA ARG A 1170 -3.02 -33.20 2.88
C ARG A 1170 -1.81 -32.95 3.79
N MET A 1171 -1.83 -33.45 5.03
CA MET A 1171 -0.70 -33.33 5.96
C MET A 1171 0.51 -34.13 5.43
N VAL A 1172 0.28 -35.34 4.91
CA VAL A 1172 1.32 -36.16 4.29
C VAL A 1172 1.90 -35.51 3.02
N ASP A 1173 1.08 -34.91 2.17
CA ASP A 1173 1.56 -34.15 0.99
C ASP A 1173 2.37 -32.90 1.39
N VAL A 1174 1.93 -32.15 2.41
CA VAL A 1174 2.68 -31.02 2.97
C VAL A 1174 4.01 -31.46 3.59
N GLU A 1175 4.05 -32.58 4.32
CA GLU A 1175 5.30 -33.15 4.82
C GLU A 1175 6.25 -33.57 3.68
N GLN A 1176 5.75 -34.20 2.63
CA GLN A 1176 6.56 -34.59 1.47
C GLN A 1176 7.15 -33.37 0.76
N LYS A 1177 6.36 -32.30 0.58
CA LYS A 1177 6.80 -31.02 0.03
C LYS A 1177 7.84 -30.35 0.92
N LEU A 1178 7.66 -30.33 2.25
CA LEU A 1178 8.66 -29.84 3.21
C LEU A 1178 9.96 -30.65 3.17
N ARG A 1179 9.90 -31.99 3.03
CA ARG A 1179 11.08 -32.84 2.87
C ARG A 1179 11.78 -32.64 1.51
N LEU A 1180 11.06 -32.22 0.47
CA LEU A 1180 11.65 -31.83 -0.82
C LEU A 1180 12.33 -30.46 -0.73
N VAL A 1181 11.66 -29.46 -0.17
CA VAL A 1181 12.22 -28.11 0.08
C VAL A 1181 13.45 -28.18 0.98
N LYS A 1182 13.42 -28.99 2.05
CA LYS A 1182 14.60 -29.22 2.91
C LYS A 1182 15.77 -29.84 2.15
N ARG A 1183 15.52 -30.75 1.20
CA ARG A 1183 16.56 -31.30 0.31
C ARG A 1183 17.12 -30.23 -0.63
N LEU A 1184 16.27 -29.47 -1.30
CA LEU A 1184 16.69 -28.40 -2.21
C LEU A 1184 17.46 -27.28 -1.49
N LEU A 1185 17.05 -26.93 -0.26
CA LEU A 1185 17.81 -26.01 0.61
C LEU A 1185 19.15 -26.60 1.03
N GLN A 1186 19.22 -27.88 1.40
CA GLN A 1186 20.49 -28.54 1.71
C GLN A 1186 21.41 -28.59 0.48
N GLU A 1187 20.87 -28.84 -0.70
CA GLU A 1187 21.58 -28.89 -1.97
C GLU A 1187 22.08 -27.48 -2.38
N LYS A 1188 21.28 -26.43 -2.13
CA LYS A 1188 21.70 -25.04 -2.29
C LYS A 1188 22.74 -24.60 -1.27
N VAL A 1189 22.63 -25.02 -0.01
CA VAL A 1189 23.67 -24.78 1.02
C VAL A 1189 24.96 -25.52 0.65
N ASN A 1190 24.88 -26.72 0.07
CA ASN A 1190 26.05 -27.44 -0.42
C ASN A 1190 26.69 -26.74 -1.64
N GLN A 1191 25.89 -26.29 -2.62
CA GLN A 1191 26.36 -25.48 -3.75
C GLN A 1191 27.02 -24.17 -3.30
N LEU A 1192 26.46 -23.49 -2.30
CA LEU A 1192 27.05 -22.28 -1.71
C LEU A 1192 28.36 -22.60 -0.95
N LYS A 1193 28.45 -23.74 -0.26
CA LYS A 1193 29.71 -24.20 0.36
C LYS A 1193 30.78 -24.55 -0.66
N GLU A 1194 30.42 -25.14 -1.79
CA GLU A 1194 31.34 -25.39 -2.90
C GLU A 1194 31.80 -24.09 -3.57
N GLN A 1195 30.90 -23.12 -3.77
CA GLN A 1195 31.24 -21.78 -4.28
C GLN A 1195 32.11 -20.95 -3.32
N VAL A 1196 32.08 -21.22 -2.03
CA VAL A 1196 32.93 -20.58 -1.00
C VAL A 1196 34.25 -21.36 -0.78
N SER A 1197 34.40 -22.54 -1.39
CA SER A 1197 35.62 -23.38 -1.32
C SER A 1197 36.46 -23.36 -2.61
N LEU A 1198 36.09 -22.50 -3.56
CA LEU A 1198 36.83 -22.16 -4.80
C LEU A 1198 37.36 -20.73 -4.71
#